data_AF-A0A1V1WA02-F1
#
_entry.id   AF-A0A1V1WA02-F1
#
_cell.length_a   1.000
_cell.length_b   1.000
_cell.length_c   1.000
_cell.angle_alpha   90.00
_cell.angle_beta   90.00
_cell.angle_gamma   90.00
#
_symmetry.space_group_name_H-M   'P 1'
#
loop_
_entity.id
_entity.type
_entity.pdbx_description
1 polymer ?
#
loop_
_entity_poly.entity_id
_entity_poly.type
_entity_poly.pdbx_seq_one_letter_code
_entity_poly.pdbx_strand_id
1 'polypeptide(L)'
;MRRGIGAVGALLVVLAGLTVGTVPQQAGASPAEPVHRAAAKKDGFTETKTLTRQFVQPDGSTYSFPSHTVTVTADQTENLRGRQRIHITWKGAQPSGGRASNPYGENGLNQEYPVVIMQCRGTDDPSLPVAKQLRPQTCWTASVAQRSQITRSESEAAWTADLDAAPEDKERVSGVDPFPTAEECPTADIAPYYTRLTPFVAANGTTYPACDADHMPPEAAVGAAFPPSELAAFTDTDGTGSVQFEVRSDVENESLGCNTKTACSIVVIPIAGLSCDRPADPMSRADQACRKGGRFTPGSSNFANDGVDQAVSPALWWSASNWKNRFSIPITFGLPPDACDVLDPRAPTGFYGSELLAQAALQWSPAYCLRKDRFKFQLNQISDEAGWNNMEAGIGVAAEVSSEHDRRGTDPVGYAPTAVTGFSIGYQIDKPDNAGEFTNLRLNARLILKLLSQSYVGSDLGRGHPGMVHNPVAIMNDPEFVALNPGLSEISQEVGATVLSLSNSSDVIQQLTDYITQDRDAVDFLHGKKDPWGMVINPEYENLDLPVALWPLLDSYIPETESDCRQKNPSVYFNDLAAPVTTMRKIAEALLDAWPNVQTRCDFDPSTGLYKLGRIDRQSFGSRFMLGIVSLGDAARYGLRSAALETKPGRYVAPNDRSLGAAVALGRQSAKYQPFAIDQADLRKAGNAYPGAMIVYTAARLQNLPQEDADKVADFIRIATTEGQRRGSGNGELPEGFLPIEKKGVTAELYDSAQDVADAIEAQQEPKSHPTDGPSDDTGSGDGVDSPVTPIDPPADPEPSTGQDPSATPSVPPAATPMPATEPVGSTLAGGLLPMLILLGAIGCVVATALRLTLPVLRRRG
;
A
#
# COMPACT_ATOMS: atom_id res chain seq x y z
N MET A 1 13.40 -21.54 -63.71
CA MET A 1 12.76 -21.15 -64.99
C MET A 1 11.84 -19.98 -64.69
N ARG A 2 11.90 -18.75 -65.23
CA ARG A 2 12.66 -18.04 -66.28
C ARG A 2 13.08 -16.68 -65.65
N ARG A 3 14.38 -16.34 -65.59
CA ARG A 3 15.16 -15.40 -66.45
C ARG A 3 14.71 -13.92 -66.32
N GLY A 4 15.58 -12.95 -66.00
CA GLY A 4 17.01 -13.04 -65.67
C GLY A 4 17.77 -11.71 -65.64
N ILE A 5 19.11 -11.87 -65.59
CA ILE A 5 20.23 -10.96 -65.96
C ILE A 5 20.48 -9.84 -64.93
N GLY A 6 21.64 -9.63 -64.30
CA GLY A 6 23.06 -10.02 -64.49
C GLY A 6 23.91 -8.83 -63.96
N ALA A 7 25.17 -8.86 -63.49
CA ALA A 7 26.23 -9.85 -63.38
C ALA A 7 27.44 -9.23 -62.63
N VAL A 8 28.15 -10.03 -61.81
CA VAL A 8 29.64 -10.22 -61.67
C VAL A 8 30.51 -9.02 -61.18
N GLY A 9 31.53 -9.17 -60.31
CA GLY A 9 32.34 -10.31 -59.83
C GLY A 9 33.17 -9.92 -58.58
N ALA A 10 33.62 -10.85 -57.72
CA ALA A 10 34.78 -11.77 -57.79
C ALA A 10 35.70 -11.45 -56.58
N LEU A 11 35.65 -12.21 -55.48
CA LEU A 11 36.50 -13.37 -55.11
C LEU A 11 37.93 -12.99 -54.66
N LEU A 12 38.26 -13.24 -53.38
CA LEU A 12 39.57 -13.79 -52.95
C LEU A 12 39.56 -14.17 -51.46
N VAL A 13 39.88 -15.45 -51.21
CA VAL A 13 40.17 -16.07 -49.92
C VAL A 13 41.70 -16.04 -49.73
N VAL A 14 42.18 -15.63 -48.56
CA VAL A 14 43.53 -16.00 -48.07
C VAL A 14 43.46 -16.31 -46.57
N LEU A 15 43.84 -17.54 -46.23
CA LEU A 15 44.16 -18.03 -44.89
C LEU A 15 45.58 -17.63 -44.48
N ALA A 16 45.74 -17.20 -43.22
CA ALA A 16 46.91 -17.34 -42.34
C ALA A 16 46.41 -17.00 -40.91
N GLY A 17 46.60 -17.73 -39.81
CA GLY A 17 47.62 -18.72 -39.44
C GLY A 17 48.38 -18.18 -38.21
N LEU A 18 48.28 -18.88 -37.06
CA LEU A 18 49.06 -18.72 -35.79
C LEU A 18 48.60 -17.58 -34.84
N THR A 19 48.50 -17.70 -33.51
CA THR A 19 48.99 -18.65 -32.50
C THR A 19 48.14 -18.57 -31.22
N VAL A 20 48.08 -19.70 -30.51
CA VAL A 20 47.53 -19.90 -29.16
C VAL A 20 48.18 -18.95 -28.14
N GLY A 21 47.35 -18.21 -27.40
CA GLY A 21 47.71 -17.49 -26.18
C GLY A 21 46.62 -17.70 -25.14
N THR A 22 46.84 -18.64 -24.24
CA THR A 22 45.98 -18.92 -23.08
C THR A 22 46.07 -17.78 -22.06
N VAL A 23 44.97 -17.04 -21.88
CA VAL A 23 44.76 -16.15 -20.73
C VAL A 23 43.64 -16.79 -19.89
N PRO A 24 43.82 -16.96 -18.56
CA PRO A 24 42.82 -17.64 -17.74
C PRO A 24 41.56 -16.78 -17.65
N GLN A 25 40.47 -17.31 -18.18
CA GLN A 25 39.13 -16.78 -18.00
C GLN A 25 38.77 -16.96 -16.52
N GLN A 26 38.92 -15.88 -15.74
CA GLN A 26 38.24 -15.76 -14.46
C GLN A 26 36.75 -15.97 -14.74
N ALA A 27 36.20 -17.02 -14.13
CA ALA A 27 34.77 -17.31 -14.13
C ALA A 27 34.04 -16.09 -13.57
N GLY A 28 33.49 -15.27 -14.47
CA GLY A 28 32.42 -14.34 -14.15
C GLY A 28 31.23 -15.18 -13.73
N ALA A 29 31.08 -15.38 -12.42
CA ALA A 29 29.85 -15.86 -11.84
C ALA A 29 28.76 -14.86 -12.24
N SER A 30 27.86 -15.27 -13.14
CA SER A 30 26.57 -14.61 -13.29
C SER A 30 25.96 -14.49 -11.88
N PRO A 31 25.57 -13.29 -11.43
CA PRO A 31 24.79 -13.19 -10.22
C PRO A 31 23.45 -13.85 -10.52
N ALA A 32 23.29 -15.06 -9.99
CA ALA A 32 21.99 -15.70 -9.91
C ALA A 32 21.03 -14.70 -9.27
N GLU A 33 19.92 -14.45 -9.96
CA GLU A 33 18.76 -13.79 -9.37
C GLU A 33 18.52 -14.39 -7.98
N PRO A 34 18.20 -13.57 -6.96
CA PRO A 34 17.63 -14.09 -5.75
C PRO A 34 16.21 -14.58 -6.10
N VAL A 35 16.13 -15.75 -6.73
CA VAL A 35 14.94 -16.58 -6.66
C VAL A 35 14.82 -16.88 -5.18
N HIS A 36 13.89 -16.21 -4.50
CA HIS A 36 13.37 -16.66 -3.23
C HIS A 36 12.90 -18.10 -3.46
N ARG A 37 13.77 -19.08 -3.18
CA ARG A 37 13.33 -20.42 -2.81
C ARG A 37 12.69 -20.27 -1.44
N ALA A 38 11.48 -19.70 -1.45
CA ALA A 38 10.57 -19.82 -0.34
C ALA A 38 10.41 -21.33 -0.11
N ALA A 39 10.73 -21.80 1.10
CA ALA A 39 10.17 -23.06 1.56
C ALA A 39 8.66 -23.00 1.29
N ALA A 40 8.06 -24.09 0.79
CA ALA A 40 6.64 -24.14 0.49
C ALA A 40 5.86 -23.60 1.70
N LYS A 41 5.28 -22.39 1.56
CA LYS A 41 4.45 -21.79 2.61
C LYS A 41 3.30 -22.75 2.87
N LYS A 42 3.03 -23.02 4.15
CA LYS A 42 1.97 -23.92 4.60
C LYS A 42 0.57 -23.41 4.22
N ASP A 43 0.49 -22.13 3.84
CA ASP A 43 -0.74 -21.36 3.61
C ASP A 43 -0.83 -20.87 2.15
N GLY A 44 -0.17 -21.54 1.20
CA GLY A 44 -0.21 -21.23 -0.23
C GLY A 44 -1.20 -22.10 -1.01
N PHE A 45 -1.48 -21.71 -2.25
CA PHE A 45 -2.38 -22.43 -3.15
C PHE A 45 -1.65 -22.87 -4.43
N THR A 46 -1.98 -24.04 -4.95
CA THR A 46 -1.60 -24.45 -6.31
C THR A 46 -2.65 -25.38 -6.91
N GLU A 47 -3.04 -25.12 -8.15
CA GLU A 47 -3.93 -25.97 -8.92
C GLU A 47 -3.50 -25.96 -10.39
N THR A 48 -3.70 -27.07 -11.10
CA THR A 48 -3.43 -27.19 -12.53
C THR A 48 -4.64 -27.74 -13.27
N LYS A 49 -5.02 -27.10 -14.38
CA LYS A 49 -6.19 -27.45 -15.19
C LYS A 49 -5.86 -27.36 -16.67
N THR A 50 -6.50 -28.20 -17.47
CA THR A 50 -6.37 -28.15 -18.93
C THR A 50 -7.59 -27.47 -19.53
N LEU A 51 -7.37 -26.38 -20.25
CA LEU A 51 -8.41 -25.55 -20.85
C LEU A 51 -8.50 -25.88 -22.34
N THR A 52 -9.71 -26.06 -22.86
CA THR A 52 -9.94 -26.39 -24.27
C THR A 52 -11.12 -25.59 -24.80
N ARG A 53 -10.90 -24.87 -25.91
CA ARG A 53 -11.96 -24.20 -26.68
C ARG A 53 -12.44 -25.12 -27.80
N GLN A 54 -13.75 -25.20 -28.00
CA GLN A 54 -14.35 -26.15 -28.93
C GLN A 54 -15.42 -25.51 -29.82
N PHE A 55 -15.45 -25.86 -31.09
CA PHE A 55 -16.48 -25.47 -32.05
C PHE A 55 -17.22 -26.69 -32.59
N VAL A 56 -18.55 -26.68 -32.55
CA VAL A 56 -19.38 -27.66 -33.27
C VAL A 56 -19.61 -27.16 -34.69
N GLN A 57 -19.35 -27.97 -35.70
CA GLN A 57 -19.48 -27.63 -37.11
C GLN A 57 -20.93 -27.81 -37.61
N PRO A 58 -21.29 -27.27 -38.79
CA PRO A 58 -22.64 -27.44 -39.35
C PRO A 58 -23.08 -28.91 -39.51
N ASP A 59 -22.13 -29.82 -39.74
CA ASP A 59 -22.35 -31.27 -39.86
C ASP A 59 -22.41 -32.00 -38.50
N GLY A 60 -22.30 -31.27 -37.39
CA GLY A 60 -22.28 -31.82 -36.03
C GLY A 60 -20.90 -32.35 -35.58
N SER A 61 -19.89 -32.35 -36.45
CA SER A 61 -18.52 -32.68 -36.03
C SER A 61 -17.95 -31.59 -35.11
N THR A 62 -16.91 -31.94 -34.34
CA THR A 62 -16.28 -31.02 -33.40
C THR A 62 -14.87 -30.67 -33.85
N TYR A 63 -14.52 -29.39 -33.79
CA TYR A 63 -13.14 -28.89 -33.87
C TYR A 63 -12.69 -28.37 -32.50
N SER A 64 -11.58 -28.89 -31.99
CA SER A 64 -10.97 -28.44 -30.74
C SER A 64 -9.68 -27.66 -31.04
N PHE A 65 -9.53 -26.50 -30.42
CA PHE A 65 -8.27 -25.77 -30.43
C PHE A 65 -7.22 -26.50 -29.59
N PRO A 66 -5.92 -26.20 -29.78
CA PRO A 66 -4.88 -26.68 -28.88
C PRO A 66 -5.22 -26.37 -27.41
N SER A 67 -5.13 -27.38 -26.56
CA SER A 67 -5.40 -27.22 -25.14
C SER A 67 -4.25 -26.51 -24.42
N HIS A 68 -4.60 -25.71 -23.41
CA HIS A 68 -3.65 -25.00 -22.55
C HIS A 68 -3.66 -25.63 -21.16
N THR A 69 -2.53 -26.21 -20.72
CA THR A 69 -2.39 -26.68 -19.34
C THR A 69 -1.90 -25.52 -18.48
N VAL A 70 -2.83 -24.94 -17.73
CA VAL A 70 -2.58 -23.77 -16.88
C VAL A 70 -2.35 -24.22 -15.45
N THR A 71 -1.28 -23.73 -14.83
CA THR A 71 -1.06 -23.84 -13.38
C THR A 71 -1.20 -22.45 -12.76
N VAL A 72 -2.01 -22.33 -11.71
CA VAL A 72 -2.16 -21.11 -10.90
C VAL A 72 -1.55 -21.35 -9.53
N THR A 73 -0.87 -20.36 -8.96
CA THR A 73 -0.37 -20.37 -7.59
C THR A 73 -0.67 -19.08 -6.85
N ALA A 74 -0.90 -19.16 -5.55
CA ALA A 74 -0.89 -18.00 -4.64
C ALA A 74 0.03 -18.27 -3.45
N ASP A 75 0.72 -17.22 -2.98
CA ASP A 75 1.70 -17.33 -1.90
C ASP A 75 1.10 -17.32 -0.48
N GLN A 76 -0.07 -16.71 -0.31
CA GLN A 76 -0.80 -16.67 0.96
C GLN A 76 -2.32 -16.70 0.74
N THR A 77 -3.03 -17.52 1.53
CA THR A 77 -4.49 -17.60 1.48
C THR A 77 -5.17 -17.49 2.84
N GLU A 78 -4.40 -17.58 3.94
CA GLU A 78 -4.95 -17.62 5.29
C GLU A 78 -4.63 -16.39 6.14
N ASN A 79 -5.57 -16.09 7.04
CA ASN A 79 -5.50 -15.00 8.00
C ASN A 79 -5.08 -13.68 7.34
N LEU A 80 -5.72 -13.35 6.22
CA LEU A 80 -5.46 -12.11 5.49
C LEU A 80 -6.01 -10.90 6.25
N ARG A 81 -5.60 -9.70 5.83
CA ARG A 81 -6.15 -8.42 6.29
C ARG A 81 -6.76 -7.65 5.12
N GLY A 82 -7.71 -6.76 5.41
CA GLY A 82 -8.28 -5.85 4.41
C GLY A 82 -7.17 -5.10 3.65
N ARG A 83 -7.34 -4.95 2.33
CA ARG A 83 -6.37 -4.36 1.39
C ARG A 83 -5.00 -5.06 1.30
N GLN A 84 -4.81 -6.23 1.92
CA GLN A 84 -3.57 -6.98 1.76
C GLN A 84 -3.43 -7.44 0.30
N ARG A 85 -2.22 -7.37 -0.26
CA ARG A 85 -1.92 -7.90 -1.59
C ARG A 85 -1.33 -9.31 -1.49
N ILE A 86 -1.84 -10.19 -2.34
CA ILE A 86 -1.40 -11.59 -2.47
C ILE A 86 -0.75 -11.75 -3.84
N HIS A 87 0.38 -12.46 -3.89
CA HIS A 87 1.06 -12.70 -5.14
C HIS A 87 0.44 -13.92 -5.83
N ILE A 88 -0.25 -13.67 -6.93
CA ILE A 88 -0.85 -14.70 -7.78
C ILE A 88 0.00 -14.82 -9.03
N THR A 89 0.42 -16.04 -9.37
CA THR A 89 1.14 -16.32 -10.61
C THR A 89 0.47 -17.43 -11.40
N TRP A 90 0.68 -17.43 -12.72
CA TRP A 90 0.24 -18.50 -13.59
C TRP A 90 1.27 -18.81 -14.66
N LYS A 91 1.17 -20.03 -15.21
CA LYS A 91 1.95 -20.49 -16.36
C LYS A 91 1.10 -21.37 -17.27
N GLY A 92 1.40 -21.36 -18.57
CA GLY A 92 0.75 -22.17 -19.58
C GLY A 92 -0.57 -21.59 -20.12
N ALA A 93 -0.93 -20.36 -19.72
CA ALA A 93 -2.09 -19.66 -20.27
C ALA A 93 -1.83 -19.18 -21.70
N GLN A 94 -2.90 -18.89 -22.44
CA GLN A 94 -2.79 -18.29 -23.77
C GLN A 94 -2.22 -16.86 -23.64
N PRO A 95 -1.18 -16.49 -24.41
CA PRO A 95 -0.65 -15.13 -24.41
C PRO A 95 -1.71 -14.09 -24.74
N SER A 96 -1.74 -13.00 -23.97
CA SER A 96 -2.70 -11.92 -24.21
C SER A 96 -2.31 -11.09 -25.43
N GLY A 97 -3.31 -10.62 -26.18
CA GLY A 97 -3.16 -9.71 -27.31
C GLY A 97 -3.93 -8.41 -27.08
N GLY A 98 -3.50 -7.32 -27.71
CA GLY A 98 -4.19 -6.03 -27.59
C GLY A 98 -4.29 -5.53 -26.15
N ARG A 99 -3.18 -5.60 -25.40
CA ARG A 99 -3.11 -5.23 -23.97
C ARG A 99 -3.64 -3.82 -23.75
N ALA A 100 -4.63 -3.68 -22.87
CA ALA A 100 -5.19 -2.40 -22.47
C ALA A 100 -4.15 -1.55 -21.72
N SER A 101 -4.30 -0.23 -21.73
CA SER A 101 -3.46 0.68 -20.92
C SER A 101 -3.75 0.58 -19.42
N ASN A 102 -4.90 0.04 -19.03
CA ASN A 102 -5.25 -0.22 -17.65
C ASN A 102 -6.01 -1.55 -17.54
N PRO A 103 -5.46 -2.59 -16.89
CA PRO A 103 -6.12 -3.88 -16.78
C PRO A 103 -7.25 -3.94 -15.74
N TYR A 104 -7.45 -2.90 -14.92
CA TYR A 104 -8.41 -2.91 -13.81
C TYR A 104 -9.80 -2.44 -14.22
N GLY A 105 -10.83 -2.98 -13.56
CA GLY A 105 -12.21 -2.55 -13.74
C GLY A 105 -12.67 -2.64 -15.20
N GLU A 106 -13.48 -1.66 -15.62
CA GLU A 106 -13.98 -1.53 -16.99
C GLU A 106 -12.89 -1.31 -18.04
N ASN A 107 -11.82 -0.61 -17.67
CA ASN A 107 -10.73 -0.30 -18.62
C ASN A 107 -10.01 -1.57 -19.08
N GLY A 108 -10.02 -2.62 -18.25
CA GLY A 108 -9.46 -3.91 -18.57
C GLY A 108 -10.25 -4.70 -19.62
N LEU A 109 -11.41 -4.23 -20.08
CA LEU A 109 -12.26 -4.98 -21.01
C LEU A 109 -11.76 -4.99 -22.46
N ASN A 110 -10.94 -4.01 -22.85
CA ASN A 110 -10.48 -3.82 -24.23
C ASN A 110 -9.18 -4.56 -24.55
N GLN A 111 -9.15 -5.86 -24.24
CA GLN A 111 -8.04 -6.76 -24.56
C GLN A 111 -8.50 -8.20 -24.85
N GLU A 112 -7.61 -9.02 -25.39
CA GLU A 112 -7.89 -10.40 -25.81
C GLU A 112 -7.04 -11.41 -25.03
N TYR A 113 -7.65 -12.53 -24.65
CA TYR A 113 -7.04 -13.60 -23.85
C TYR A 113 -6.35 -13.16 -22.55
N PRO A 114 -6.94 -12.26 -21.74
CA PRO A 114 -6.39 -11.96 -20.42
C PRO A 114 -6.70 -13.09 -19.42
N VAL A 115 -6.09 -13.00 -18.24
CA VAL A 115 -6.52 -13.76 -17.06
C VAL A 115 -7.34 -12.83 -16.17
N VAL A 116 -8.65 -13.08 -16.06
CA VAL A 116 -9.53 -12.29 -15.18
C VAL A 116 -9.37 -12.76 -13.74
N ILE A 117 -9.14 -11.82 -12.83
CA ILE A 117 -8.93 -12.10 -11.40
C ILE A 117 -9.86 -11.19 -10.60
N MET A 118 -10.68 -11.80 -9.75
CA MET A 118 -11.66 -11.09 -8.92
C MET A 118 -11.92 -11.81 -7.60
N GLN A 119 -12.41 -11.09 -6.60
CA GLN A 119 -12.81 -11.68 -5.32
C GLN A 119 -14.30 -12.01 -5.34
N CYS A 120 -14.67 -13.17 -4.79
CA CYS A 120 -16.04 -13.64 -4.74
C CYS A 120 -16.39 -14.17 -3.35
N ARG A 121 -17.65 -14.01 -2.95
CA ARG A 121 -18.18 -14.65 -1.73
C ARG A 121 -18.49 -16.12 -2.01
N GLY A 122 -18.15 -16.97 -1.05
CA GLY A 122 -18.37 -18.42 -1.12
C GLY A 122 -17.12 -19.20 -1.53
N THR A 123 -17.29 -20.51 -1.59
CA THR A 123 -16.25 -21.49 -1.94
C THR A 123 -16.74 -22.40 -3.06
N ASP A 124 -15.81 -22.92 -3.85
CA ASP A 124 -16.11 -23.77 -4.99
C ASP A 124 -16.35 -25.23 -4.56
N ASP A 125 -17.44 -25.44 -3.83
CA ASP A 125 -17.86 -26.75 -3.34
C ASP A 125 -19.36 -26.96 -3.63
N PRO A 126 -19.71 -27.85 -4.59
CA PRO A 126 -21.10 -28.08 -4.98
C PRO A 126 -21.94 -28.77 -3.90
N SER A 127 -21.32 -29.31 -2.85
CA SER A 127 -22.03 -29.93 -1.72
C SER A 127 -22.60 -28.90 -0.72
N LEU A 128 -22.14 -27.66 -0.79
CA LEU A 128 -22.61 -26.59 0.10
C LEU A 128 -23.99 -26.07 -0.31
N PRO A 129 -24.76 -25.44 0.60
CA PRO A 129 -25.96 -24.70 0.22
C PRO A 129 -25.64 -23.61 -0.82
N VAL A 130 -26.54 -23.37 -1.77
CA VAL A 130 -26.37 -22.40 -2.87
C VAL A 130 -25.90 -21.01 -2.41
N ALA A 131 -26.34 -20.55 -1.23
CA ALA A 131 -25.93 -19.26 -0.66
C ALA A 131 -24.44 -19.19 -0.27
N LYS A 132 -23.78 -20.34 -0.08
CA LYS A 132 -22.35 -20.47 0.23
C LYS A 132 -21.50 -20.93 -0.97
N GLN A 133 -22.15 -21.30 -2.07
CA GLN A 133 -21.47 -21.71 -3.28
C GLN A 133 -20.95 -20.50 -4.07
N LEU A 134 -19.77 -20.67 -4.63
CA LEU A 134 -19.19 -19.74 -5.58
C LEU A 134 -20.00 -19.73 -6.89
N ARG A 135 -20.45 -18.54 -7.33
CA ARG A 135 -21.19 -18.34 -8.60
C ARG A 135 -20.86 -16.96 -9.18
N PRO A 136 -21.08 -16.70 -10.48
CA PRO A 136 -20.85 -15.37 -11.06
C PRO A 136 -21.57 -14.24 -10.29
N GLN A 137 -22.74 -14.55 -9.71
CA GLN A 137 -23.52 -13.59 -8.94
C GLN A 137 -22.92 -13.21 -7.58
N THR A 138 -21.95 -13.98 -7.07
CA THR A 138 -21.28 -13.68 -5.79
C THR A 138 -19.91 -13.05 -5.98
N CYS A 139 -19.49 -12.80 -7.23
CA CYS A 139 -18.22 -12.21 -7.59
C CYS A 139 -18.31 -10.69 -7.73
N TRP A 140 -17.35 -9.98 -7.16
CA TRP A 140 -17.29 -8.53 -7.19
C TRP A 140 -16.70 -7.98 -8.50
N THR A 141 -17.30 -6.92 -9.02
CA THR A 141 -16.82 -6.11 -10.14
C THR A 141 -17.33 -4.68 -9.96
N ALA A 142 -16.52 -3.67 -10.31
CA ALA A 142 -16.81 -2.27 -10.02
C ALA A 142 -17.66 -1.55 -11.08
N SER A 143 -18.00 -2.18 -12.21
CA SER A 143 -18.80 -1.53 -13.27
C SER A 143 -19.84 -2.41 -13.94
N VAL A 144 -20.84 -1.76 -14.54
CA VAL A 144 -21.92 -2.39 -15.33
C VAL A 144 -21.35 -3.17 -16.51
N ALA A 145 -20.39 -2.57 -17.24
CA ALA A 145 -19.82 -3.15 -18.45
C ALA A 145 -19.09 -4.49 -18.19
N GLN A 146 -18.57 -4.68 -16.97
CA GLN A 146 -17.97 -5.95 -16.55
C GLN A 146 -19.01 -7.04 -16.29
N ARG A 147 -20.27 -6.69 -15.98
CA ARG A 147 -21.29 -7.66 -15.57
C ARG A 147 -22.31 -7.95 -16.67
N SER A 148 -22.80 -6.91 -17.30
CA SER A 148 -24.01 -6.98 -18.12
C SER A 148 -23.74 -6.50 -19.53
N GLN A 149 -24.31 -7.21 -20.50
CA GLN A 149 -24.17 -6.93 -21.92
C GLN A 149 -25.53 -6.51 -22.43
N ILE A 150 -25.70 -5.21 -22.70
CA ILE A 150 -26.87 -4.64 -23.39
C ILE A 150 -26.37 -4.18 -24.76
N THR A 151 -26.64 -4.99 -25.78
CA THR A 151 -26.00 -4.85 -27.09
C THR A 151 -27.00 -4.55 -28.19
N ARG A 152 -26.63 -3.65 -29.10
CA ARG A 152 -27.57 -3.13 -30.11
C ARG A 152 -27.70 -4.04 -31.32
N SER A 153 -26.84 -5.05 -31.43
CA SER A 153 -26.75 -5.92 -32.60
C SER A 153 -26.52 -7.38 -32.22
N GLU A 154 -27.06 -8.29 -33.03
CA GLU A 154 -26.82 -9.73 -32.90
C GLU A 154 -25.31 -10.10 -33.01
N SER A 155 -24.52 -9.33 -33.77
CA SER A 155 -23.07 -9.52 -33.87
C SER A 155 -22.30 -9.29 -32.56
N GLU A 156 -22.90 -8.58 -31.60
CA GLU A 156 -22.33 -8.32 -30.28
C GLU A 156 -22.93 -9.26 -29.22
N ALA A 157 -23.81 -10.18 -29.64
CA ALA A 157 -24.49 -11.17 -28.79
C ALA A 157 -23.85 -12.55 -28.89
N ALA A 158 -22.51 -12.63 -28.99
CA ALA A 158 -21.78 -13.87 -29.25
C ALA A 158 -22.04 -14.96 -28.19
N TRP A 159 -22.39 -14.60 -26.96
CA TRP A 159 -22.73 -15.52 -25.88
C TRP A 159 -23.96 -16.40 -26.19
N THR A 160 -24.87 -15.94 -27.06
CA THR A 160 -26.05 -16.72 -27.45
C THR A 160 -25.70 -17.99 -28.24
N ALA A 161 -24.47 -18.05 -28.78
CA ALA A 161 -23.93 -19.22 -29.47
C ALA A 161 -22.96 -20.04 -28.60
N ASP A 162 -22.86 -19.78 -27.29
CA ASP A 162 -21.99 -20.54 -26.38
C ASP A 162 -22.44 -22.01 -26.28
N LEU A 163 -21.55 -22.94 -26.61
CA LEU A 163 -21.79 -24.39 -26.55
C LEU A 163 -22.19 -24.85 -25.14
N ASP A 164 -21.56 -24.27 -24.10
CA ASP A 164 -21.71 -24.71 -22.72
C ASP A 164 -22.88 -24.01 -21.99
N ALA A 165 -23.50 -23.00 -22.62
CA ALA A 165 -24.60 -22.24 -22.02
C ALA A 165 -25.92 -23.01 -22.06
N ALA A 166 -26.72 -22.84 -21.00
CA ALA A 166 -28.08 -23.37 -20.94
C ALA A 166 -28.99 -22.69 -21.99
N PRO A 167 -30.06 -23.35 -22.48
CA PRO A 167 -30.95 -22.77 -23.49
C PRO A 167 -31.53 -21.41 -23.09
N GLU A 168 -31.85 -21.22 -21.81
CA GLU A 168 -32.44 -19.98 -21.28
C GLU A 168 -31.42 -18.83 -21.31
N ASP A 169 -30.12 -19.13 -21.19
CA ASP A 169 -29.05 -18.13 -21.27
C ASP A 169 -28.81 -17.64 -22.72
N LYS A 170 -29.27 -18.40 -23.72
CA LYS A 170 -29.15 -18.09 -25.15
C LYS A 170 -30.29 -17.24 -25.70
N GLU A 171 -31.31 -16.97 -24.88
CA GLU A 171 -32.43 -16.11 -25.27
C GLU A 171 -32.00 -14.65 -25.49
N ARG A 172 -32.84 -13.88 -26.19
CA ARG A 172 -32.59 -12.45 -26.46
C ARG A 172 -32.39 -11.64 -25.19
N VAL A 173 -33.16 -11.95 -24.14
CA VAL A 173 -33.01 -11.38 -22.80
C VAL A 173 -32.80 -12.53 -21.82
N SER A 174 -31.72 -12.50 -21.04
CA SER A 174 -31.41 -13.57 -20.09
C SER A 174 -30.57 -13.08 -18.90
N GLY A 175 -30.36 -13.94 -17.89
CA GLY A 175 -29.42 -13.69 -16.78
C GLY A 175 -30.03 -13.62 -15.40
N VAL A 176 -31.32 -13.33 -15.35
CA VAL A 176 -32.12 -13.19 -14.14
C VAL A 176 -33.53 -13.69 -14.43
N ASP A 177 -34.11 -14.35 -13.41
CA ASP A 177 -35.49 -14.81 -13.42
C ASP A 177 -36.13 -14.48 -12.05
N PRO A 178 -37.22 -13.67 -12.00
CA PRO A 178 -37.82 -12.97 -13.13
C PRO A 178 -36.90 -11.88 -13.70
N PHE A 179 -37.04 -11.58 -14.99
CA PHE A 179 -36.31 -10.48 -15.61
C PHE A 179 -36.87 -9.11 -15.13
N PRO A 180 -36.02 -8.10 -14.84
CA PRO A 180 -36.45 -6.80 -14.35
C PRO A 180 -37.47 -6.11 -15.27
N THR A 181 -38.39 -5.36 -14.66
CA THR A 181 -39.36 -4.57 -15.43
C THR A 181 -38.69 -3.33 -16.05
N ALA A 182 -39.35 -2.68 -17.01
CA ALA A 182 -38.86 -1.41 -17.56
C ALA A 182 -38.87 -0.24 -16.54
N GLU A 183 -39.59 -0.37 -15.42
CA GLU A 183 -39.53 0.59 -14.32
C GLU A 183 -38.25 0.41 -13.49
N GLU A 184 -37.79 -0.84 -13.34
CA GLU A 184 -36.56 -1.19 -12.62
C GLU A 184 -35.33 -1.01 -13.51
N CYS A 185 -35.34 -1.57 -14.71
CA CYS A 185 -34.22 -1.47 -15.66
C CYS A 185 -34.72 -0.99 -17.03
N PRO A 186 -34.85 0.33 -17.24
CA PRO A 186 -35.45 0.90 -18.46
C PRO A 186 -34.72 0.50 -19.76
N THR A 187 -33.44 0.16 -19.66
CA THR A 187 -32.59 -0.16 -20.81
C THR A 187 -32.35 -1.66 -21.03
N ALA A 188 -32.80 -2.51 -20.09
CA ALA A 188 -32.47 -3.94 -20.11
C ALA A 188 -33.28 -4.75 -21.13
N ASP A 189 -34.50 -4.33 -21.50
CA ASP A 189 -35.28 -4.99 -22.56
C ASP A 189 -35.81 -3.99 -23.60
N ILE A 190 -34.93 -3.58 -24.51
CA ILE A 190 -35.27 -2.73 -25.65
C ILE A 190 -35.17 -3.56 -26.93
N ALA A 191 -36.28 -3.94 -27.56
CA ALA A 191 -36.21 -4.59 -28.88
C ALA A 191 -35.62 -3.62 -29.94
N PRO A 192 -34.69 -4.06 -30.82
CA PRO A 192 -34.24 -5.44 -31.07
C PRO A 192 -32.94 -5.84 -30.35
N TYR A 193 -32.58 -5.18 -29.24
CA TYR A 193 -31.34 -5.43 -28.52
C TYR A 193 -31.32 -6.81 -27.87
N TYR A 194 -30.10 -7.33 -27.71
CA TYR A 194 -29.82 -8.53 -26.95
C TYR A 194 -29.23 -8.12 -25.61
N THR A 195 -29.79 -8.67 -24.54
CA THR A 195 -29.38 -8.38 -23.17
C THR A 195 -29.05 -9.64 -22.40
N ARG A 196 -27.89 -9.64 -21.78
CA ARG A 196 -27.54 -10.53 -20.69
C ARG A 196 -27.24 -9.71 -19.45
N LEU A 197 -27.95 -9.96 -18.35
CA LEU A 197 -27.60 -9.40 -17.04
C LEU A 197 -26.82 -10.43 -16.21
N THR A 198 -25.77 -9.98 -15.52
CA THR A 198 -25.11 -10.80 -14.49
C THR A 198 -25.30 -10.11 -13.15
N PRO A 199 -26.38 -10.41 -12.40
CA PRO A 199 -26.70 -9.67 -11.19
C PRO A 199 -25.63 -9.90 -10.12
N PHE A 200 -25.50 -8.98 -9.17
CA PHE A 200 -24.68 -9.17 -7.98
C PHE A 200 -25.57 -9.40 -6.76
N VAL A 201 -25.32 -10.47 -6.01
CA VAL A 201 -26.03 -10.77 -4.76
C VAL A 201 -25.13 -10.36 -3.60
N ALA A 202 -25.51 -9.31 -2.87
CA ALA A 202 -24.76 -8.82 -1.72
C ALA A 202 -24.87 -9.74 -0.50
N ALA A 203 -23.99 -9.55 0.47
CA ALA A 203 -23.92 -10.37 1.68
C ALA A 203 -25.19 -10.29 2.54
N ASN A 204 -25.87 -9.14 2.51
CA ASN A 204 -27.18 -8.93 3.15
C ASN A 204 -28.36 -9.58 2.39
N GLY A 205 -28.12 -10.19 1.23
CA GLY A 205 -29.14 -10.83 0.39
C GLY A 205 -29.77 -9.93 -0.67
N THR A 206 -29.46 -8.63 -0.70
CA THR A 206 -29.92 -7.72 -1.75
C THR A 206 -29.35 -8.15 -3.10
N THR A 207 -30.22 -8.23 -4.10
CA THR A 207 -29.81 -8.53 -5.49
C THR A 207 -29.81 -7.24 -6.28
N TYR A 208 -28.66 -6.92 -6.85
CA TYR A 208 -28.43 -5.80 -7.75
C TYR A 208 -28.48 -6.32 -9.18
N PRO A 209 -29.48 -5.95 -10.01
CA PRO A 209 -29.58 -6.42 -11.39
C PRO A 209 -28.39 -6.04 -12.26
N ALA A 210 -27.64 -4.99 -11.89
CA ALA A 210 -26.49 -4.46 -12.63
C ALA A 210 -26.85 -4.12 -14.09
N CYS A 211 -28.02 -3.56 -14.33
CA CYS A 211 -28.49 -3.15 -15.65
C CYS A 211 -28.04 -1.73 -16.04
N ASP A 212 -27.72 -0.89 -15.06
CA ASP A 212 -27.15 0.44 -15.21
C ASP A 212 -26.41 0.83 -13.91
N ALA A 213 -25.84 2.04 -13.87
CA ALA A 213 -25.02 2.50 -12.75
C ALA A 213 -25.81 2.67 -11.44
N ASP A 214 -27.11 2.98 -11.50
CA ASP A 214 -27.95 3.17 -10.31
C ASP A 214 -28.36 1.83 -9.69
N HIS A 215 -28.31 0.75 -10.48
CA HIS A 215 -28.61 -0.62 -10.07
C HIS A 215 -27.34 -1.45 -9.77
N MET A 216 -26.22 -0.78 -9.50
CA MET A 216 -25.01 -1.38 -8.95
C MET A 216 -24.98 -1.25 -7.42
N PRO A 217 -24.18 -2.08 -6.71
CA PRO A 217 -23.92 -1.88 -5.29
C PRO A 217 -23.32 -0.49 -5.02
N PRO A 218 -23.58 0.15 -3.86
CA PRO A 218 -23.10 1.50 -3.55
C PRO A 218 -21.58 1.69 -3.70
N GLU A 219 -20.80 0.64 -3.45
CA GLU A 219 -19.34 0.68 -3.56
C GLU A 219 -18.83 0.53 -5.02
N ALA A 220 -19.72 0.23 -5.97
CA ALA A 220 -19.43 0.10 -7.40
C ALA A 220 -19.88 1.36 -8.18
N ALA A 221 -19.35 2.52 -7.79
CA ALA A 221 -19.68 3.82 -8.37
C ALA A 221 -18.46 4.55 -8.96
N VAL A 222 -18.71 5.45 -9.93
CA VAL A 222 -17.69 6.38 -10.43
C VAL A 222 -17.27 7.31 -9.28
N GLY A 223 -16.00 7.26 -8.90
CA GLY A 223 -15.48 8.01 -7.74
C GLY A 223 -15.66 7.30 -6.39
N ALA A 224 -15.92 5.99 -6.39
CA ALA A 224 -15.90 5.17 -5.17
C ALA A 224 -14.61 5.37 -4.36
N ALA A 225 -14.71 5.16 -3.05
CA ALA A 225 -13.63 5.39 -2.09
C ALA A 225 -12.34 4.62 -2.45
N PHE A 226 -12.47 3.42 -3.03
CA PHE A 226 -11.36 2.60 -3.46
C PHE A 226 -11.40 2.34 -4.97
N PRO A 227 -10.25 2.30 -5.67
CA PRO A 227 -10.20 1.88 -7.08
C PRO A 227 -10.73 0.44 -7.26
N PRO A 228 -11.01 0.00 -8.50
CA PRO A 228 -11.27 -1.42 -8.76
C PRO A 228 -10.10 -2.30 -8.27
N SER A 229 -10.41 -3.44 -7.65
CA SER A 229 -9.40 -4.42 -7.22
C SER A 229 -9.32 -5.60 -8.18
N GLU A 230 -10.43 -5.89 -8.84
CA GLU A 230 -10.52 -6.85 -9.93
C GLU A 230 -9.87 -6.33 -11.21
N LEU A 231 -9.29 -7.25 -11.96
CA LEU A 231 -8.55 -6.94 -13.17
C LEU A 231 -8.59 -8.06 -14.20
N ALA A 232 -8.30 -7.71 -15.44
CA ALA A 232 -7.98 -8.61 -16.53
C ALA A 232 -6.47 -8.52 -16.79
N ALA A 233 -5.70 -9.40 -16.14
CA ALA A 233 -4.24 -9.37 -16.14
C ALA A 233 -3.63 -9.95 -17.43
N PHE A 234 -2.44 -9.47 -17.78
CA PHE A 234 -1.75 -9.87 -19.01
C PHE A 234 -0.99 -11.18 -18.84
N THR A 235 -1.13 -12.08 -19.80
CA THR A 235 -0.22 -13.22 -19.98
C THR A 235 0.85 -12.86 -20.99
N ASP A 236 2.11 -13.10 -20.64
CA ASP A 236 3.29 -12.92 -21.47
C ASP A 236 3.38 -13.95 -22.60
N THR A 237 4.26 -13.66 -23.56
CA THR A 237 4.40 -14.47 -24.78
C THR A 237 4.91 -15.88 -24.50
N ASP A 238 5.49 -16.12 -23.33
CA ASP A 238 5.88 -17.44 -22.83
C ASP A 238 4.76 -18.18 -22.08
N GLY A 239 3.57 -17.58 -21.99
CA GLY A 239 2.41 -18.14 -21.31
C GLY A 239 2.42 -17.94 -19.79
N THR A 240 3.32 -17.12 -19.25
CA THR A 240 3.40 -16.80 -17.82
C THR A 240 2.76 -15.46 -17.49
N GLY A 241 2.45 -15.23 -16.22
CA GLY A 241 2.03 -13.93 -15.72
C GLY A 241 1.93 -13.90 -14.21
N SER A 242 1.87 -12.70 -13.65
CA SER A 242 1.80 -12.48 -12.21
C SER A 242 1.08 -11.18 -11.88
N VAL A 243 0.41 -11.14 -10.73
CA VAL A 243 -0.19 -9.92 -10.17
C VAL A 243 -0.06 -9.90 -8.64
N GLN A 244 0.03 -8.70 -8.08
CA GLN A 244 -0.26 -8.44 -6.67
C GLN A 244 -1.76 -8.11 -6.53
N PHE A 245 -2.58 -9.10 -6.19
CA PHE A 245 -4.03 -8.95 -6.08
C PHE A 245 -4.44 -8.45 -4.69
N GLU A 246 -5.12 -7.30 -4.62
CA GLU A 246 -5.63 -6.72 -3.37
C GLU A 246 -6.91 -7.43 -2.93
N VAL A 247 -6.91 -8.06 -1.75
CA VAL A 247 -8.13 -8.59 -1.13
C VAL A 247 -8.86 -7.52 -0.32
N ARG A 248 -10.18 -7.62 -0.24
CA ARG A 248 -11.03 -6.69 0.51
C ARG A 248 -11.84 -7.42 1.57
N SER A 249 -11.86 -6.92 2.80
CA SER A 249 -12.81 -7.40 3.78
C SER A 249 -14.14 -6.64 3.65
N ASP A 250 -15.08 -6.95 4.53
CA ASP A 250 -16.33 -6.22 4.72
C ASP A 250 -16.16 -4.76 5.15
N VAL A 251 -14.94 -4.35 5.54
CA VAL A 251 -14.59 -2.96 5.83
C VAL A 251 -14.45 -2.15 4.54
N GLU A 252 -13.77 -2.70 3.53
CA GLU A 252 -13.59 -2.02 2.25
C GLU A 252 -14.69 -2.35 1.23
N ASN A 253 -15.43 -3.43 1.45
CA ASN A 253 -16.52 -3.87 0.58
C ASN A 253 -17.61 -4.63 1.37
N GLU A 254 -18.52 -3.86 1.95
CA GLU A 254 -19.64 -4.38 2.77
C GLU A 254 -20.54 -5.29 1.93
N SER A 255 -20.85 -4.87 0.71
CA SER A 255 -21.67 -5.62 -0.25
C SER A 255 -21.12 -7.02 -0.54
N LEU A 256 -19.80 -7.19 -0.65
CA LEU A 256 -19.16 -8.50 -0.81
C LEU A 256 -19.17 -9.28 0.51
N GLY A 257 -18.87 -8.62 1.62
CA GLY A 257 -19.06 -9.11 2.99
C GLY A 257 -18.04 -10.18 3.45
N CYS A 258 -16.83 -10.17 2.90
CA CYS A 258 -15.77 -11.11 3.27
C CYS A 258 -15.18 -10.79 4.64
N ASN A 259 -15.18 -11.75 5.56
CA ASN A 259 -14.63 -11.55 6.89
C ASN A 259 -14.26 -12.90 7.54
N THR A 260 -14.03 -12.92 8.85
CA THR A 260 -13.64 -14.13 9.59
C THR A 260 -14.71 -15.22 9.65
N LYS A 261 -15.98 -14.89 9.35
CA LYS A 261 -17.12 -15.81 9.38
C LYS A 261 -17.68 -16.12 7.99
N THR A 262 -17.47 -15.21 7.04
CA THR A 262 -17.91 -15.35 5.66
C THR A 262 -16.74 -15.80 4.79
N ALA A 263 -16.76 -17.06 4.37
CA ALA A 263 -15.75 -17.59 3.46
C ALA A 263 -15.84 -16.90 2.09
N CYS A 264 -14.67 -16.58 1.53
CA CYS A 264 -14.52 -15.99 0.21
C CYS A 264 -13.45 -16.74 -0.58
N SER A 265 -13.45 -16.53 -1.89
CA SER A 265 -12.45 -17.08 -2.80
C SER A 265 -11.96 -16.00 -3.74
N ILE A 266 -10.69 -16.08 -4.15
CA ILE A 266 -10.19 -15.36 -5.31
C ILE A 266 -10.39 -16.26 -6.51
N VAL A 267 -11.09 -15.75 -7.52
CA VAL A 267 -11.39 -16.48 -8.75
C VAL A 267 -10.46 -16.00 -9.84
N VAL A 268 -9.75 -16.95 -10.45
CA VAL A 268 -8.81 -16.74 -11.55
C VAL A 268 -9.36 -17.44 -12.79
N ILE A 269 -9.66 -16.68 -13.85
CA ILE A 269 -10.28 -17.17 -15.08
C ILE A 269 -9.36 -16.84 -16.26
N PRO A 270 -8.51 -17.78 -16.70
CA PRO A 270 -7.82 -17.63 -17.96
C PRO A 270 -8.84 -17.70 -19.10
N ILE A 271 -8.99 -16.60 -19.84
CA ILE A 271 -9.91 -16.53 -20.98
C ILE A 271 -9.32 -17.37 -22.12
N ALA A 272 -9.97 -18.49 -22.42
CA ALA A 272 -9.67 -19.32 -23.60
C ALA A 272 -10.57 -18.96 -24.80
N GLY A 273 -11.63 -18.17 -24.55
CA GLY A 273 -12.67 -17.81 -25.50
C GLY A 273 -13.87 -18.75 -25.50
N LEU A 274 -14.98 -18.31 -26.08
CA LEU A 274 -16.22 -19.09 -26.15
C LEU A 274 -16.01 -20.38 -26.96
N SER A 275 -16.46 -21.50 -26.41
CA SER A 275 -16.79 -22.68 -27.20
C SER A 275 -18.12 -22.40 -27.90
N CYS A 276 -18.22 -22.74 -29.19
CA CYS A 276 -19.37 -22.34 -30.01
C CYS A 276 -20.19 -23.56 -30.41
N ASP A 277 -21.50 -23.44 -30.20
CA ASP A 277 -22.51 -24.43 -30.58
C ASP A 277 -22.63 -24.56 -32.10
N ARG A 278 -23.40 -25.55 -32.55
CA ARG A 278 -23.70 -25.75 -33.96
C ARG A 278 -24.37 -24.48 -34.51
N PRO A 279 -23.86 -23.91 -35.62
CA PRO A 279 -24.38 -22.65 -36.14
C PRO A 279 -25.77 -22.83 -36.74
N ALA A 280 -26.52 -21.72 -36.81
CA ALA A 280 -27.74 -21.65 -37.61
C ALA A 280 -27.45 -21.85 -39.12
N ASP A 281 -28.49 -22.15 -39.90
CA ASP A 281 -28.42 -22.24 -41.36
C ASP A 281 -29.43 -21.27 -42.01
N PRO A 282 -28.97 -20.17 -42.66
CA PRO A 282 -27.57 -19.73 -42.78
C PRO A 282 -27.00 -19.23 -41.43
N MET A 283 -25.67 -19.24 -41.32
CA MET A 283 -24.96 -18.83 -40.09
C MET A 283 -25.32 -17.40 -39.66
N SER A 284 -25.77 -17.26 -38.41
CA SER A 284 -26.16 -15.96 -37.84
C SER A 284 -24.95 -15.04 -37.62
N ARG A 285 -25.19 -13.76 -37.30
CA ARG A 285 -24.08 -12.86 -36.95
C ARG A 285 -23.44 -13.23 -35.60
N ALA A 286 -24.24 -13.72 -34.65
CA ALA A 286 -23.75 -14.22 -33.37
C ALA A 286 -22.85 -15.44 -33.55
N ASP A 287 -23.22 -16.38 -34.43
CA ASP A 287 -22.39 -17.55 -34.76
C ASP A 287 -21.02 -17.16 -35.33
N GLN A 288 -21.01 -16.17 -36.25
CA GLN A 288 -19.77 -15.65 -36.83
C GLN A 288 -18.91 -14.95 -35.76
N ALA A 289 -19.53 -14.18 -34.87
CA ALA A 289 -18.85 -13.47 -33.79
C ALA A 289 -18.24 -14.43 -32.76
N CYS A 290 -18.98 -15.45 -32.33
CA CYS A 290 -18.51 -16.48 -31.39
C CYS A 290 -17.24 -17.17 -31.90
N ARG A 291 -17.15 -17.40 -33.22
CA ARG A 291 -16.05 -18.15 -33.85
C ARG A 291 -14.78 -17.34 -34.10
N LYS A 292 -14.74 -16.06 -33.71
CA LYS A 292 -13.55 -15.22 -33.87
C LYS A 292 -12.43 -15.62 -32.91
N GLY A 293 -11.20 -15.55 -33.39
CA GLY A 293 -9.98 -15.96 -32.68
C GLY A 293 -9.19 -14.81 -32.05
N GLY A 294 -9.73 -13.60 -32.04
CA GLY A 294 -8.97 -12.40 -31.73
C GLY A 294 -8.35 -11.78 -32.97
N ARG A 295 -8.11 -10.47 -32.92
CA ARG A 295 -7.52 -9.69 -34.01
C ARG A 295 -6.10 -9.20 -33.70
N PHE A 296 -5.65 -9.29 -32.45
CA PHE A 296 -4.34 -8.82 -32.04
C PHE A 296 -3.31 -9.94 -31.99
N THR A 297 -2.06 -9.60 -32.30
CA THR A 297 -0.93 -10.52 -32.10
C THR A 297 -0.58 -10.63 -30.61
N PRO A 298 -0.10 -11.80 -30.14
CA PRO A 298 0.41 -11.96 -28.78
C PRO A 298 1.40 -10.86 -28.37
N GLY A 299 1.20 -10.29 -27.18
CA GLY A 299 2.05 -9.25 -26.60
C GLY A 299 1.86 -7.84 -27.15
N SER A 300 1.02 -7.62 -28.17
CA SER A 300 0.76 -6.27 -28.68
C SER A 300 -0.10 -5.45 -27.72
N SER A 301 0.00 -4.12 -27.81
CA SER A 301 -0.84 -3.18 -27.06
C SER A 301 -2.04 -2.70 -27.88
N ASN A 302 -3.10 -2.26 -27.20
CA ASN A 302 -4.31 -1.66 -27.81
C ASN A 302 -4.45 -0.17 -27.40
N PHE A 303 -3.39 0.62 -27.58
CA PHE A 303 -3.40 2.04 -27.20
C PHE A 303 -4.35 2.89 -28.06
N ALA A 304 -4.58 2.49 -29.31
CA ALA A 304 -5.50 3.16 -30.24
C ALA A 304 -6.97 2.83 -29.96
N ASN A 305 -7.25 1.89 -29.04
CA ASN A 305 -8.59 1.43 -28.70
C ASN A 305 -9.38 0.93 -29.93
N ASP A 306 -8.76 0.10 -30.76
CA ASP A 306 -9.31 -0.42 -32.03
C ASP A 306 -10.46 -1.45 -31.85
N GLY A 307 -10.93 -1.61 -30.61
CA GLY A 307 -11.90 -2.63 -30.19
C GLY A 307 -11.33 -4.05 -30.24
N VAL A 308 -12.05 -5.00 -29.63
CA VAL A 308 -11.63 -6.41 -29.51
C VAL A 308 -12.67 -7.36 -30.08
N ASP A 309 -12.28 -8.60 -30.37
CA ASP A 309 -13.25 -9.66 -30.60
C ASP A 309 -13.81 -10.18 -29.27
N GLN A 310 -15.07 -9.84 -29.00
CA GLN A 310 -15.77 -10.15 -27.73
C GLN A 310 -15.69 -11.62 -27.31
N ALA A 311 -15.69 -12.56 -28.27
CA ALA A 311 -15.64 -13.99 -28.00
C ALA A 311 -14.37 -14.44 -27.25
N VAL A 312 -13.30 -13.63 -27.27
CA VAL A 312 -12.02 -13.89 -26.61
C VAL A 312 -11.62 -12.76 -25.65
N SER A 313 -12.54 -11.83 -25.40
CA SER A 313 -12.34 -10.72 -24.48
C SER A 313 -12.84 -11.08 -23.07
N PRO A 314 -12.40 -10.35 -22.01
CA PRO A 314 -12.84 -10.61 -20.64
C PRO A 314 -14.27 -10.17 -20.36
N ALA A 315 -14.95 -9.48 -21.29
CA ALA A 315 -16.33 -9.02 -21.11
C ALA A 315 -17.33 -10.17 -20.89
N LEU A 316 -16.97 -11.39 -21.32
CA LEU A 316 -17.77 -12.61 -21.17
C LEU A 316 -17.15 -13.58 -20.14
N TRP A 317 -16.47 -13.09 -19.11
CA TRP A 317 -15.88 -13.92 -18.05
C TRP A 317 -16.90 -14.84 -17.36
N TRP A 318 -18.16 -14.40 -17.27
CA TRP A 318 -19.28 -15.12 -16.64
C TRP A 318 -19.89 -16.20 -17.53
N SER A 319 -19.58 -16.22 -18.84
CA SER A 319 -20.12 -17.21 -19.78
C SER A 319 -19.77 -18.63 -19.35
N ALA A 320 -20.61 -19.61 -19.67
CA ALA A 320 -20.39 -20.99 -19.24
C ALA A 320 -19.05 -21.55 -19.75
N SER A 321 -18.70 -21.21 -20.99
CA SER A 321 -17.40 -21.54 -21.61
C SER A 321 -16.19 -21.05 -20.81
N ASN A 322 -16.24 -19.83 -20.26
CA ASN A 322 -15.13 -19.25 -19.50
C ASN A 322 -15.22 -19.62 -18.01
N TRP A 323 -16.41 -19.58 -17.40
CA TRP A 323 -16.61 -19.87 -15.99
C TRP A 323 -16.23 -21.29 -15.60
N LYS A 324 -16.39 -22.27 -16.51
CA LYS A 324 -15.93 -23.65 -16.28
C LYS A 324 -14.40 -23.76 -16.19
N ASN A 325 -13.65 -22.81 -16.74
CA ASN A 325 -12.19 -22.76 -16.73
C ASN A 325 -11.58 -22.12 -15.48
N ARG A 326 -12.41 -21.58 -14.58
CA ARG A 326 -11.95 -20.92 -13.36
C ARG A 326 -11.09 -21.83 -12.48
N PHE A 327 -10.20 -21.19 -11.73
CA PHE A 327 -9.53 -21.67 -10.54
C PHE A 327 -10.11 -20.91 -9.35
N SER A 328 -10.33 -21.60 -8.23
CA SER A 328 -10.91 -21.00 -7.03
C SER A 328 -9.94 -21.13 -5.87
N ILE A 329 -9.39 -19.99 -5.44
CA ILE A 329 -8.43 -19.91 -4.34
C ILE A 329 -9.22 -19.55 -3.07
N PRO A 330 -9.53 -20.50 -2.17
CA PRO A 330 -10.23 -20.18 -0.94
C PRO A 330 -9.37 -19.29 -0.06
N ILE A 331 -9.95 -18.26 0.54
CA ILE A 331 -9.24 -17.31 1.41
C ILE A 331 -9.95 -17.13 2.76
N THR A 332 -9.16 -16.84 3.80
CA THR A 332 -9.66 -16.50 5.15
C THR A 332 -9.08 -15.18 5.64
N PHE A 333 -9.84 -14.47 6.47
CA PHE A 333 -9.40 -13.24 7.13
C PHE A 333 -9.12 -13.50 8.62
N GLY A 334 -8.10 -12.83 9.17
CA GLY A 334 -7.89 -12.81 10.62
C GLY A 334 -8.83 -11.80 11.30
N LEU A 335 -9.06 -11.92 12.61
CA LEU A 335 -9.92 -10.95 13.30
C LEU A 335 -9.23 -9.59 13.32
N PRO A 336 -9.89 -8.52 12.85
CA PRO A 336 -9.36 -7.17 12.91
C PRO A 336 -9.36 -6.63 14.36
N PRO A 337 -8.57 -5.59 14.68
CA PRO A 337 -8.46 -5.06 16.03
C PRO A 337 -9.76 -4.48 16.61
N ASP A 338 -10.63 -3.91 15.78
CA ASP A 338 -11.95 -3.38 16.16
C ASP A 338 -12.90 -4.47 16.66
N ALA A 339 -12.61 -5.75 16.37
CA ALA A 339 -13.27 -6.86 17.05
C ALA A 339 -13.13 -6.78 18.58
N CYS A 340 -12.03 -6.19 19.09
CA CYS A 340 -11.83 -5.94 20.51
C CYS A 340 -12.82 -4.92 21.09
N ASP A 341 -13.35 -3.99 20.29
CA ASP A 341 -14.31 -2.99 20.78
C ASP A 341 -15.69 -3.60 21.02
N VAL A 342 -16.01 -4.66 20.28
CA VAL A 342 -17.27 -5.39 20.43
C VAL A 342 -17.14 -6.52 21.47
N LEU A 343 -16.00 -7.22 21.48
CA LEU A 343 -15.83 -8.46 22.24
C LEU A 343 -15.19 -8.26 23.62
N ASP A 344 -14.57 -7.10 23.88
CA ASP A 344 -13.92 -6.78 25.15
C ASP A 344 -14.37 -5.40 25.70
N PRO A 345 -15.23 -5.39 26.75
CA PRO A 345 -15.75 -4.15 27.33
C PRO A 345 -14.76 -3.43 28.25
N ARG A 346 -13.56 -4.00 28.50
CA ARG A 346 -12.54 -3.37 29.35
C ARG A 346 -12.02 -2.09 28.68
N ALA A 347 -11.58 -1.13 29.50
CA ALA A 347 -10.92 0.07 28.97
C ALA A 347 -9.60 -0.32 28.27
N PRO A 348 -9.31 0.25 27.08
CA PRO A 348 -8.04 0.00 26.42
C PRO A 348 -6.89 0.65 27.20
N THR A 349 -5.75 -0.01 27.20
CA THR A 349 -4.48 0.54 27.67
C THR A 349 -3.72 1.06 26.46
N GLY A 350 -3.59 2.39 26.38
CA GLY A 350 -3.02 3.08 25.23
C GLY A 350 -1.50 3.17 25.27
N PHE A 351 -0.88 2.60 24.24
CA PHE A 351 0.53 2.77 23.88
C PHE A 351 0.58 3.75 22.70
N TYR A 352 1.51 4.70 22.68
CA TYR A 352 1.49 5.80 21.71
C TYR A 352 2.81 5.93 20.96
N GLY A 353 2.77 6.13 19.64
CA GLY A 353 3.97 6.46 18.86
C GLY A 353 4.10 5.63 17.58
N SER A 354 5.32 5.14 17.35
CA SER A 354 5.88 4.67 16.08
C SER A 354 4.94 3.83 15.22
N GLU A 355 4.73 4.29 13.98
CA GLU A 355 3.98 3.56 12.96
C GLU A 355 4.69 2.28 12.51
N LEU A 356 5.99 2.13 12.79
CA LEU A 356 6.75 0.92 12.45
C LEU A 356 6.18 -0.34 13.11
N LEU A 357 5.51 -0.22 14.27
CA LEU A 357 4.86 -1.35 14.95
C LEU A 357 3.47 -1.66 14.40
N ALA A 358 2.90 -0.80 13.54
CA ALA A 358 1.48 -0.84 13.17
C ALA A 358 1.01 -2.22 12.72
N GLN A 359 1.74 -2.88 11.82
CA GLN A 359 1.33 -4.18 11.30
C GLN A 359 1.40 -5.30 12.35
N ALA A 360 2.40 -5.29 13.24
CA ALA A 360 2.46 -6.25 14.34
C ALA A 360 1.34 -6.00 15.35
N ALA A 361 1.09 -4.75 15.73
CA ALA A 361 0.00 -4.36 16.62
C ALA A 361 -1.38 -4.78 16.09
N LEU A 362 -1.60 -4.67 14.77
CA LEU A 362 -2.84 -5.13 14.13
C LEU A 362 -3.08 -6.64 14.34
N GLN A 363 -2.03 -7.46 14.41
CA GLN A 363 -2.17 -8.90 14.69
C GLN A 363 -2.20 -9.18 16.19
N TRP A 364 -1.47 -8.41 17.00
CA TRP A 364 -1.35 -8.63 18.44
C TRP A 364 -2.60 -8.20 19.22
N SER A 365 -3.23 -7.06 18.91
CA SER A 365 -4.39 -6.54 19.67
C SER A 365 -5.48 -7.61 19.94
N PRO A 366 -5.95 -8.39 18.95
CA PRO A 366 -6.90 -9.48 19.20
C PRO A 366 -6.39 -10.57 20.15
N ALA A 367 -5.09 -10.88 20.13
CA ALA A 367 -4.50 -11.88 21.02
C ALA A 367 -4.40 -11.42 22.49
N TYR A 368 -4.53 -10.12 22.74
CA TYR A 368 -4.63 -9.55 24.09
C TYR A 368 -6.09 -9.44 24.53
N CYS A 369 -6.93 -8.76 23.76
CA CYS A 369 -8.31 -8.47 24.20
C CYS A 369 -9.21 -9.71 24.30
N LEU A 370 -8.98 -10.75 23.47
CA LEU A 370 -9.79 -11.97 23.49
C LEU A 370 -9.43 -12.90 24.66
N ARG A 371 -8.38 -12.58 25.41
CA ARG A 371 -7.93 -13.31 26.59
C ARG A 371 -8.27 -12.53 27.86
N LYS A 372 -9.03 -13.16 28.76
CA LYS A 372 -9.47 -12.54 30.02
C LYS A 372 -8.34 -12.31 31.02
N ASP A 373 -7.25 -13.07 30.88
CA ASP A 373 -6.04 -12.99 31.69
C ASP A 373 -5.01 -11.99 31.15
N ARG A 374 -5.35 -11.24 30.10
CA ARG A 374 -4.52 -10.15 29.53
C ARG A 374 -5.30 -8.83 29.58
N PHE A 375 -4.63 -7.70 29.44
CA PHE A 375 -5.28 -6.39 29.31
C PHE A 375 -5.69 -6.09 27.86
N LYS A 376 -6.52 -5.05 27.64
CA LYS A 376 -6.93 -4.61 26.30
C LYS A 376 -5.86 -3.71 25.68
N PHE A 377 -4.91 -4.29 24.95
CA PHE A 377 -3.84 -3.54 24.28
C PHE A 377 -4.34 -2.70 23.10
N GLN A 378 -3.95 -1.42 23.06
CA GLN A 378 -4.21 -0.51 21.95
C GLN A 378 -2.94 0.26 21.58
N LEU A 379 -2.52 0.15 20.32
CA LEU A 379 -1.54 1.06 19.74
C LEU A 379 -2.25 2.27 19.13
N ASN A 380 -1.91 3.46 19.61
CA ASN A 380 -2.34 4.75 19.08
C ASN A 380 -1.19 5.34 18.24
N GLN A 381 -1.35 5.25 16.92
CA GLN A 381 -0.32 5.70 15.96
C GLN A 381 -0.27 7.22 15.91
N ILE A 382 0.87 7.78 16.31
CA ILE A 382 1.24 9.20 16.22
C ILE A 382 2.76 9.25 15.97
N SER A 383 3.35 10.44 15.80
CA SER A 383 4.82 10.52 15.70
C SER A 383 5.50 9.94 16.93
N ASP A 384 6.68 9.34 16.75
CA ASP A 384 7.54 8.83 17.83
C ASP A 384 7.71 9.90 18.94
N GLU A 385 8.04 11.14 18.55
CA GLU A 385 8.18 12.28 19.48
C GLU A 385 6.88 12.62 20.23
N ALA A 386 5.73 12.59 19.57
CA ALA A 386 4.45 12.85 20.24
C ALA A 386 4.08 11.70 21.19
N GLY A 387 4.39 10.46 20.83
CA GLY A 387 4.27 9.28 21.68
C GLY A 387 5.14 9.41 22.94
N TRP A 388 6.41 9.76 22.75
CA TRP A 388 7.34 10.04 23.84
C TRP A 388 6.82 11.12 24.79
N ASN A 389 6.39 12.26 24.24
CA ASN A 389 5.83 13.37 25.02
C ASN A 389 4.59 12.97 25.83
N ASN A 390 3.70 12.15 25.25
CA ASN A 390 2.52 11.64 25.95
C ASN A 390 2.88 10.67 27.09
N MET A 391 3.86 9.79 26.86
CA MET A 391 4.35 8.89 27.90
C MET A 391 5.00 9.69 29.03
N GLU A 392 5.91 10.62 28.70
CA GLU A 392 6.61 11.45 29.67
C GLU A 392 5.64 12.27 30.52
N ALA A 393 4.59 12.85 29.92
CA ALA A 393 3.54 13.60 30.60
C ALA A 393 2.56 12.72 31.43
N GLY A 394 2.68 11.39 31.35
CA GLY A 394 1.79 10.45 32.04
C GLY A 394 0.40 10.29 31.41
N ILE A 395 0.23 10.73 30.16
CA ILE A 395 -0.99 10.55 29.36
C ILE A 395 -1.05 9.12 28.80
N GLY A 396 0.09 8.62 28.31
CA GLY A 396 0.27 7.23 27.87
C GLY A 396 1.02 6.40 28.92
N VAL A 397 0.74 5.10 28.99
CA VAL A 397 1.48 4.20 29.90
C VAL A 397 2.88 3.88 29.36
N ALA A 398 3.05 3.93 28.04
CA ALA A 398 4.30 3.71 27.33
C ALA A 398 4.28 4.44 25.98
N ALA A 399 5.47 4.72 25.47
CA ALA A 399 5.69 5.20 24.11
C ALA A 399 6.29 4.08 23.26
N GLU A 400 5.86 3.98 22.01
CA GLU A 400 6.57 3.19 21.00
C GLU A 400 7.47 4.15 20.21
N VAL A 401 8.78 3.97 20.27
CA VAL A 401 9.78 4.84 19.62
C VAL A 401 10.85 4.00 18.93
N SER A 402 11.63 4.57 18.02
CA SER A 402 12.65 3.82 17.28
C SER A 402 14.07 4.41 17.38
N SER A 403 14.23 5.41 18.25
CA SER A 403 15.50 6.01 18.64
C SER A 403 15.44 6.52 20.10
N GLU A 404 16.55 7.05 20.60
CA GLU A 404 16.61 7.73 21.89
C GLU A 404 15.96 9.11 21.80
N HIS A 405 15.17 9.48 22.80
CA HIS A 405 14.53 10.79 22.90
C HIS A 405 15.04 11.55 24.12
N ASP A 406 15.20 12.87 23.95
CA ASP A 406 15.59 13.75 25.04
C ASP A 406 14.50 13.77 26.12
N ARG A 407 14.94 13.52 27.35
CA ARG A 407 14.07 13.53 28.52
C ARG A 407 14.09 14.90 29.19
N ARG A 408 12.91 15.48 29.40
CA ARG A 408 12.68 16.73 30.15
C ARG A 408 12.34 16.45 31.62
N GLY A 409 11.73 15.31 31.90
CA GLY A 409 11.41 14.85 33.26
C GLY A 409 12.61 14.24 34.01
N THR A 410 12.45 14.05 35.31
CA THR A 410 13.48 13.42 36.16
C THR A 410 13.36 11.90 36.23
N ASP A 411 12.18 11.35 35.89
CA ASP A 411 11.93 9.92 36.03
C ASP A 411 12.76 9.11 35.03
N PRO A 412 13.57 8.12 35.47
CA PRO A 412 14.23 7.17 34.58
C PRO A 412 13.23 6.48 33.66
N VAL A 413 13.61 6.38 32.38
CA VAL A 413 12.85 5.69 31.34
C VAL A 413 13.70 4.54 30.84
N GLY A 414 13.11 3.36 30.69
CA GLY A 414 13.74 2.21 30.08
C GLY A 414 13.18 1.96 28.68
N TYR A 415 14.04 1.54 27.76
CA TYR A 415 13.72 1.24 26.37
C TYR A 415 13.78 -0.28 26.15
N ALA A 416 12.62 -0.96 26.14
CA ALA A 416 12.56 -2.39 25.88
C ALA A 416 12.46 -2.66 24.38
N PRO A 417 13.42 -3.38 23.74
CA PRO A 417 13.24 -3.81 22.36
C PRO A 417 11.99 -4.68 22.18
N THR A 418 11.05 -4.24 21.36
CA THR A 418 9.75 -4.92 21.14
C THR A 418 9.65 -5.52 19.75
N ALA A 419 10.24 -4.88 18.74
CA ALA A 419 10.27 -5.40 17.38
C ALA A 419 11.52 -4.94 16.61
N VAL A 420 11.96 -5.74 15.63
CA VAL A 420 12.96 -5.32 14.65
C VAL A 420 12.30 -5.22 13.28
N THR A 421 12.37 -4.05 12.67
CA THR A 421 11.80 -3.75 11.35
C THR A 421 12.56 -2.59 10.72
N GLY A 422 11.88 -1.61 10.12
CA GLY A 422 12.49 -0.42 9.57
C GLY A 422 11.61 0.26 8.53
N PHE A 423 12.23 1.14 7.76
CA PHE A 423 11.61 1.81 6.64
C PHE A 423 12.27 1.44 5.31
N SER A 424 11.59 1.73 4.21
CA SER A 424 12.13 1.62 2.86
C SER A 424 11.68 2.81 2.03
N ILE A 425 12.47 3.13 0.99
CA ILE A 425 11.91 3.79 -0.18
C ILE A 425 11.08 2.75 -0.92
N GLY A 426 9.79 2.74 -0.64
CA GLY A 426 8.80 1.93 -1.33
C GLY A 426 8.53 2.51 -2.72
N TYR A 427 8.26 1.66 -3.70
CA TYR A 427 8.01 2.10 -5.05
C TYR A 427 7.01 1.26 -5.81
N GLN A 428 6.42 1.91 -6.83
CA GLN A 428 5.63 1.29 -7.87
C GLN A 428 6.07 1.87 -9.21
N ILE A 429 6.87 1.09 -9.94
CA ILE A 429 7.45 1.49 -11.23
C ILE A 429 7.14 0.40 -12.24
N ASP A 430 6.59 0.80 -13.38
CA ASP A 430 6.39 -0.09 -14.53
C ASP A 430 7.55 -0.01 -15.51
N LYS A 431 7.81 -1.13 -16.17
CA LYS A 431 8.65 -1.16 -17.37
C LYS A 431 7.87 -0.55 -18.54
N PRO A 432 8.56 0.10 -19.50
CA PRO A 432 7.95 0.56 -20.74
C PRO A 432 7.14 -0.52 -21.48
N ASP A 433 6.24 -0.10 -22.36
CA ASP A 433 5.46 -0.96 -23.27
C ASP A 433 4.59 -2.03 -22.57
N ASN A 434 4.13 -1.77 -21.34
CA ASN A 434 3.35 -2.72 -20.54
C ASN A 434 4.09 -4.06 -20.31
N ALA A 435 5.42 -4.03 -20.18
CA ALA A 435 6.25 -5.21 -19.91
C ALA A 435 6.26 -5.66 -18.43
N GLY A 436 5.27 -5.20 -17.64
CA GLY A 436 5.10 -5.51 -16.22
C GLY A 436 5.86 -4.57 -15.28
N GLU A 437 5.85 -4.90 -13.99
CA GLU A 437 6.50 -4.09 -12.95
C GLU A 437 8.03 -4.25 -12.98
N PHE A 438 8.73 -3.17 -12.64
CA PHE A 438 10.15 -3.20 -12.32
C PHE A 438 10.34 -3.60 -10.85
N THR A 439 11.28 -4.50 -10.57
CA THR A 439 11.38 -5.14 -9.24
C THR A 439 12.74 -4.96 -8.56
N ASN A 440 13.71 -4.32 -9.22
CA ASN A 440 15.09 -4.25 -8.76
C ASN A 440 15.62 -2.80 -8.75
N LEU A 441 14.89 -1.88 -8.12
CA LEU A 441 15.30 -0.48 -7.98
C LEU A 441 16.51 -0.33 -7.07
N ARG A 442 17.50 0.44 -7.53
CA ARG A 442 18.69 0.84 -6.79
C ARG A 442 18.72 2.34 -6.60
N LEU A 443 18.93 2.78 -5.37
CA LEU A 443 19.04 4.20 -5.02
C LEU A 443 20.28 4.42 -4.16
N ASN A 444 20.96 5.54 -4.40
CA ASN A 444 22.00 6.05 -3.50
C ASN A 444 21.47 7.25 -2.71
N ALA A 445 22.24 7.68 -1.71
CA ALA A 445 21.87 8.81 -0.85
C ALA A 445 21.69 10.12 -1.63
N ARG A 446 22.53 10.40 -2.65
CA ARG A 446 22.42 11.63 -3.45
C ARG A 446 21.11 11.71 -4.22
N LEU A 447 20.64 10.62 -4.83
CA LEU A 447 19.34 10.58 -5.52
C LEU A 447 18.17 10.83 -4.55
N ILE A 448 18.24 10.28 -3.33
CA ILE A 448 17.22 10.53 -2.31
C ILE A 448 17.26 12.00 -1.87
N LEU A 449 18.45 12.57 -1.65
CA LEU A 449 18.60 13.98 -1.32
C LEU A 449 18.07 14.89 -2.43
N LYS A 450 18.33 14.60 -3.71
CA LYS A 450 17.77 15.35 -4.86
C LYS A 450 16.23 15.39 -4.85
N LEU A 451 15.57 14.29 -4.49
CA LEU A 451 14.11 14.21 -4.34
C LEU A 451 13.59 15.02 -3.14
N LEU A 452 14.22 14.87 -1.97
CA LEU A 452 13.80 15.55 -0.74
C LEU A 452 14.04 17.07 -0.80
N SER A 453 15.18 17.49 -1.35
CA SER A 453 15.54 18.91 -1.57
C SER A 453 14.79 19.56 -2.73
N GLN A 454 13.80 18.89 -3.32
CA GLN A 454 12.98 19.45 -4.41
C GLN A 454 13.85 19.95 -5.58
N SER A 455 14.96 19.26 -5.87
CA SER A 455 15.94 19.73 -6.86
C SER A 455 15.56 19.39 -8.31
N TYR A 456 14.54 18.57 -8.53
CA TYR A 456 13.98 18.31 -9.85
C TYR A 456 12.91 19.34 -10.19
N VAL A 457 12.93 19.91 -11.40
CA VAL A 457 12.04 21.04 -11.75
C VAL A 457 10.56 20.66 -11.90
N GLY A 458 10.20 19.37 -11.91
CA GLY A 458 8.82 18.87 -11.96
C GLY A 458 8.14 18.99 -13.32
N SER A 459 8.14 20.20 -13.87
CA SER A 459 7.60 20.54 -15.18
C SER A 459 8.22 21.85 -15.68
N ASP A 460 7.71 22.40 -16.78
CA ASP A 460 8.10 23.73 -17.25
C ASP A 460 7.73 24.84 -16.24
N LEU A 461 6.79 24.60 -15.32
CA LEU A 461 6.47 25.56 -14.25
C LEU A 461 7.67 25.78 -13.30
N GLY A 462 8.38 24.71 -12.94
CA GLY A 462 9.55 24.80 -12.05
C GLY A 462 10.81 25.27 -12.76
N ARG A 463 10.87 25.27 -14.10
CA ARG A 463 12.04 25.80 -14.85
C ARG A 463 12.29 27.28 -14.62
N GLY A 464 11.29 28.05 -14.19
CA GLY A 464 11.48 29.46 -13.84
C GLY A 464 12.19 29.68 -12.51
N HIS A 465 12.42 28.64 -11.69
CA HIS A 465 13.11 28.79 -10.42
C HIS A 465 14.59 29.20 -10.62
N PRO A 466 15.03 30.35 -10.09
CA PRO A 466 16.41 30.81 -10.21
C PRO A 466 17.40 29.78 -9.64
N GLY A 467 18.57 29.64 -10.28
CA GLY A 467 19.63 28.74 -9.82
C GLY A 467 19.49 27.28 -10.28
N MET A 468 18.29 26.78 -10.60
CA MET A 468 18.06 25.37 -10.95
C MET A 468 17.37 25.13 -12.31
N VAL A 469 17.29 26.15 -13.16
CA VAL A 469 16.65 26.14 -14.50
C VAL A 469 17.05 24.94 -15.39
N HIS A 470 18.30 24.48 -15.27
CA HIS A 470 18.88 23.41 -16.08
C HIS A 470 18.83 22.03 -15.42
N ASN A 471 18.26 21.92 -14.22
CA ASN A 471 18.11 20.62 -13.57
C ASN A 471 17.15 19.71 -14.36
N PRO A 472 17.27 18.38 -14.23
CA PRO A 472 16.33 17.44 -14.81
C PRO A 472 14.90 17.69 -14.32
N VAL A 473 13.92 17.35 -15.17
CA VAL A 473 12.49 17.52 -14.85
C VAL A 473 12.05 16.56 -13.74
N ALA A 474 12.51 15.32 -13.80
CA ALA A 474 12.20 14.27 -12.86
C ALA A 474 13.38 13.30 -12.76
N ILE A 475 13.37 12.41 -11.77
CA ILE A 475 14.41 11.39 -11.55
C ILE A 475 14.59 10.45 -12.76
N MET A 476 13.52 10.19 -13.52
CA MET A 476 13.58 9.43 -14.76
C MET A 476 14.35 10.13 -15.90
N ASN A 477 14.68 11.42 -15.74
CA ASN A 477 15.56 12.17 -16.63
C ASN A 477 16.96 12.39 -16.04
N ASP A 478 17.21 11.93 -14.81
CA ASP A 478 18.51 12.05 -14.16
C ASP A 478 19.47 10.98 -14.71
N PRO A 479 20.58 11.38 -15.37
CA PRO A 479 21.56 10.42 -15.88
C PRO A 479 22.16 9.51 -14.81
N GLU A 480 22.24 9.96 -13.55
CA GLU A 480 22.67 9.14 -12.42
C GLU A 480 21.68 7.99 -12.18
N PHE A 481 20.38 8.30 -12.13
CA PHE A 481 19.33 7.31 -11.93
C PHE A 481 19.26 6.31 -13.09
N VAL A 482 19.32 6.82 -14.33
CA VAL A 482 19.30 5.99 -15.55
C VAL A 482 20.50 5.04 -15.59
N ALA A 483 21.68 5.50 -15.18
CA ALA A 483 22.87 4.66 -15.11
C ALA A 483 22.73 3.51 -14.08
N LEU A 484 22.06 3.78 -12.95
CA LEU A 484 21.83 2.77 -11.92
C LEU A 484 20.70 1.79 -12.26
N ASN A 485 19.68 2.26 -12.99
CA ASN A 485 18.45 1.53 -13.27
C ASN A 485 18.12 1.55 -14.79
N PRO A 486 18.93 0.92 -15.64
CA PRO A 486 18.73 0.96 -17.09
C PRO A 486 17.45 0.22 -17.51
N GLY A 487 16.82 0.70 -18.59
CA GLY A 487 15.64 0.08 -19.20
C GLY A 487 14.29 0.57 -18.66
N LEU A 488 14.29 1.61 -17.82
CA LEU A 488 13.07 2.31 -17.39
C LEU A 488 12.68 3.41 -18.37
N SER A 489 11.43 3.88 -18.26
CA SER A 489 10.93 5.00 -19.06
C SER A 489 11.66 6.29 -18.67
N GLU A 490 12.05 7.08 -19.68
CA GLU A 490 12.60 8.44 -19.51
C GLU A 490 11.56 9.54 -19.81
N ILE A 491 10.28 9.16 -19.99
CA ILE A 491 9.20 10.14 -20.20
C ILE A 491 8.99 10.91 -18.90
N SER A 492 9.15 12.24 -18.93
CA SER A 492 9.00 13.08 -17.74
C SER A 492 7.58 13.04 -17.17
N GLN A 493 7.47 12.90 -15.86
CA GLN A 493 6.23 12.98 -15.11
C GLN A 493 6.48 13.74 -13.80
N GLU A 494 5.57 14.64 -13.40
CA GLU A 494 5.73 15.46 -12.17
C GLU A 494 5.92 14.59 -10.91
N VAL A 495 5.27 13.42 -10.84
CA VAL A 495 5.44 12.48 -9.72
C VAL A 495 6.88 11.98 -9.57
N GLY A 496 7.66 11.93 -10.64
CA GLY A 496 9.07 11.55 -10.60
C GLY A 496 9.98 12.64 -10.05
N ALA A 497 9.48 13.83 -9.73
CA ALA A 497 10.26 14.90 -9.12
C ALA A 497 10.30 14.85 -7.59
N THR A 498 9.60 13.90 -6.96
CA THR A 498 9.50 13.81 -5.50
C THR A 498 9.51 12.37 -4.98
N VAL A 499 9.78 12.24 -3.68
CA VAL A 499 9.49 11.05 -2.87
C VAL A 499 8.47 11.45 -1.82
N LEU A 500 7.33 10.75 -1.79
CA LEU A 500 6.30 11.08 -0.81
C LEU A 500 6.81 10.79 0.61
N SER A 501 6.82 11.82 1.45
CA SER A 501 7.46 11.85 2.77
C SER A 501 6.49 12.22 3.90
N LEU A 502 6.96 12.15 5.14
CA LEU A 502 6.23 12.55 6.34
C LEU A 502 6.25 14.06 6.56
N SER A 503 5.15 14.61 7.08
CA SER A 503 4.98 16.05 7.38
C SER A 503 5.11 16.38 8.87
N ASN A 504 5.53 15.43 9.68
CA ASN A 504 5.70 15.51 11.13
C ASN A 504 7.05 14.92 11.54
N SER A 505 7.51 15.30 12.74
CA SER A 505 8.73 14.76 13.33
C SER A 505 8.67 13.24 13.42
N SER A 506 9.74 12.55 13.01
CA SER A 506 9.83 11.09 13.03
C SER A 506 11.27 10.60 13.07
N ASP A 507 11.51 9.62 13.92
CA ASP A 507 12.76 8.86 14.03
C ASP A 507 13.16 8.25 12.66
N VAL A 508 12.18 7.91 11.81
CA VAL A 508 12.41 7.42 10.44
C VAL A 508 13.10 8.47 9.57
N ILE A 509 12.66 9.73 9.65
CA ILE A 509 13.25 10.83 8.87
C ILE A 509 14.63 11.19 9.41
N GLN A 510 14.82 11.14 10.73
CA GLN A 510 16.14 11.30 11.35
C GLN A 510 17.11 10.23 10.86
N GLN A 511 16.70 8.95 10.87
CA GLN A 511 17.54 7.85 10.40
C GLN A 511 17.83 7.92 8.89
N LEU A 512 16.85 8.33 8.07
CA LEU A 512 17.03 8.55 6.64
C LEU A 512 18.03 9.69 6.36
N THR A 513 17.91 10.80 7.09
CA THR A 513 18.79 11.95 6.89
C THR A 513 20.19 11.69 7.43
N ASP A 514 20.34 10.91 8.51
CA ASP A 514 21.66 10.43 8.97
C ASP A 514 22.33 9.55 7.91
N TYR A 515 21.58 8.60 7.31
CA TYR A 515 22.07 7.81 6.18
C TYR A 515 22.59 8.68 5.02
N ILE A 516 21.92 9.80 4.73
CA ILE A 516 22.38 10.77 3.71
C ILE A 516 23.72 11.39 4.11
N THR A 517 23.91 11.75 5.38
CA THR A 517 25.18 12.35 5.86
C THR A 517 26.38 11.42 5.72
N GLN A 518 26.14 10.11 5.72
CA GLN A 518 27.21 9.13 5.57
C GLN A 518 27.73 9.05 4.13
N ASP A 519 27.03 9.61 3.14
CA ASP A 519 27.47 9.60 1.75
C ASP A 519 28.11 10.92 1.33
N ARG A 520 29.41 10.86 1.02
CA ARG A 520 30.19 12.03 0.62
C ARG A 520 29.63 12.74 -0.61
N ASP A 521 29.15 11.98 -1.58
CA ASP A 521 28.64 12.54 -2.83
C ASP A 521 27.33 13.30 -2.60
N ALA A 522 26.50 12.82 -1.66
CA ALA A 522 25.30 13.51 -1.20
C ALA A 522 25.64 14.77 -0.37
N VAL A 523 26.58 14.67 0.58
CA VAL A 523 27.03 15.83 1.40
C VAL A 523 27.69 16.91 0.53
N ASP A 524 28.54 16.53 -0.42
CA ASP A 524 29.11 17.47 -1.39
C ASP A 524 28.00 18.20 -2.17
N PHE A 525 26.95 17.49 -2.60
CA PHE A 525 25.80 18.06 -3.29
C PHE A 525 24.98 18.99 -2.40
N LEU A 526 24.77 18.62 -1.14
CA LEU A 526 24.12 19.45 -0.11
C LEU A 526 24.82 20.81 0.07
N HIS A 527 26.15 20.82 -0.02
CA HIS A 527 26.98 22.03 0.03
C HIS A 527 27.17 22.73 -1.32
N GLY A 528 26.25 22.50 -2.27
CA GLY A 528 26.20 23.24 -3.55
C GLY A 528 27.14 22.72 -4.63
N LYS A 529 27.94 21.67 -4.38
CA LYS A 529 28.77 21.08 -5.44
C LYS A 529 27.88 20.36 -6.45
N LYS A 530 28.03 20.72 -7.72
CA LYS A 530 27.31 20.06 -8.81
C LYS A 530 27.60 18.56 -8.82
N ASP A 531 26.59 17.78 -9.15
CA ASP A 531 26.81 16.38 -9.45
C ASP A 531 27.67 16.21 -10.73
N PRO A 532 28.15 15.00 -11.05
CA PRO A 532 28.96 14.77 -12.25
C PRO A 532 28.29 15.13 -13.58
N TRP A 533 26.96 15.30 -13.61
CA TRP A 533 26.17 15.61 -14.80
C TRP A 533 25.72 17.07 -14.86
N GLY A 534 26.08 17.89 -13.87
CA GLY A 534 25.84 19.32 -13.82
C GLY A 534 24.57 19.74 -13.08
N MET A 535 23.82 18.80 -12.49
CA MET A 535 22.69 19.12 -11.62
C MET A 535 23.18 19.83 -10.36
N VAL A 536 22.41 20.82 -9.90
CA VAL A 536 22.65 21.56 -8.66
C VAL A 536 21.54 21.29 -7.65
N ILE A 537 21.82 21.48 -6.37
CA ILE A 537 20.78 21.46 -5.34
C ILE A 537 19.85 22.66 -5.51
N ASN A 538 18.58 22.53 -5.11
CA ASN A 538 17.71 23.68 -4.89
C ASN A 538 18.39 24.64 -3.89
N PRO A 539 18.64 25.92 -4.27
CA PRO A 539 19.34 26.87 -3.41
C PRO A 539 18.75 27.03 -2.00
N GLU A 540 17.44 26.84 -1.82
CA GLU A 540 16.76 26.97 -0.52
C GLU A 540 17.13 25.85 0.46
N TYR A 541 17.72 24.75 -0.04
CA TYR A 541 18.17 23.61 0.75
C TYR A 541 19.70 23.53 0.88
N GLU A 542 20.45 24.45 0.28
CA GLU A 542 21.91 24.45 0.33
C GLU A 542 22.40 24.64 1.77
N ASN A 543 23.32 23.80 2.22
CA ASN A 543 23.88 23.80 3.57
C ASN A 543 22.85 23.57 4.70
N LEU A 544 21.72 22.91 4.42
CA LEU A 544 20.81 22.46 5.47
C LEU A 544 21.54 21.54 6.46
N ASP A 545 21.42 21.83 7.75
CA ASP A 545 22.01 21.00 8.81
C ASP A 545 21.27 19.66 8.88
N LEU A 546 22.02 18.55 8.76
CA LEU A 546 21.51 17.17 8.88
C LEU A 546 22.27 16.42 9.98
N PRO A 547 21.66 15.42 10.64
CA PRO A 547 20.30 14.89 10.42
C PRO A 547 19.17 15.75 11.01
N VAL A 548 17.94 15.57 10.50
CA VAL A 548 16.72 16.23 11.00
C VAL A 548 15.60 15.22 11.21
N ALA A 549 14.79 15.40 12.25
CA ALA A 549 13.62 14.56 12.50
C ALA A 549 12.38 14.99 11.68
N LEU A 550 12.34 16.22 11.19
CA LEU A 550 11.30 16.75 10.32
C LEU A 550 11.96 17.40 9.10
N TRP A 551 11.62 16.93 7.90
CA TRP A 551 12.11 17.55 6.67
C TRP A 551 11.41 18.89 6.43
N PRO A 552 12.13 20.02 6.35
CA PRO A 552 11.49 21.32 6.17
C PRO A 552 11.06 21.55 4.71
N LEU A 553 9.95 22.26 4.53
CA LEU A 553 9.50 22.78 3.25
C LEU A 553 10.01 24.22 3.11
N LEU A 554 11.20 24.39 2.53
CA LEU A 554 11.93 25.68 2.50
C LEU A 554 11.67 26.49 1.23
N ASP A 555 11.30 25.82 0.14
CA ASP A 555 11.02 26.49 -1.14
C ASP A 555 9.85 27.48 -1.00
N SER A 556 9.94 28.59 -1.73
CA SER A 556 8.94 29.66 -1.74
C SER A 556 8.54 30.11 -3.15
N TYR A 557 9.01 29.40 -4.18
CA TYR A 557 8.82 29.78 -5.57
C TYR A 557 7.37 29.57 -6.04
N ILE A 558 6.77 30.66 -6.52
CA ILE A 558 5.45 30.68 -7.13
C ILE A 558 5.65 30.94 -8.63
N PRO A 559 5.28 30.00 -9.53
CA PRO A 559 5.53 30.13 -10.95
C PRO A 559 4.64 31.20 -11.60
N GLU A 560 5.22 31.99 -12.50
CA GLU A 560 4.47 32.84 -13.41
C GLU A 560 3.83 31.98 -14.51
N THR A 561 2.53 32.17 -14.76
CA THR A 561 1.76 31.32 -15.70
C THR A 561 0.62 32.09 -16.34
N GLU A 562 0.25 31.72 -17.56
CA GLU A 562 -0.92 32.23 -18.27
C GLU A 562 -2.24 31.55 -17.82
N SER A 563 -2.15 30.49 -17.00
CA SER A 563 -3.33 29.77 -16.49
C SER A 563 -4.13 30.62 -15.51
N ASP A 564 -5.33 31.04 -15.91
CA ASP A 564 -6.28 31.79 -15.05
C ASP A 564 -6.57 31.05 -13.72
N CYS A 565 -6.63 29.71 -13.77
CA CYS A 565 -6.80 28.86 -12.58
C CYS A 565 -5.68 29.09 -11.55
N ARG A 566 -4.42 29.06 -12.00
CA ARG A 566 -3.23 29.21 -11.14
C ARG A 566 -2.98 30.66 -10.76
N GLN A 567 -3.31 31.63 -11.61
CA GLN A 567 -3.27 33.05 -11.26
C GLN A 567 -4.24 33.38 -10.10
N LYS A 568 -5.41 32.72 -10.08
CA LYS A 568 -6.40 32.86 -9.01
C LYS A 568 -6.09 32.03 -7.76
N ASN A 569 -5.22 31.03 -7.88
CA ASN A 569 -4.80 30.15 -6.79
C ASN A 569 -3.27 30.06 -6.75
N PRO A 570 -2.56 31.15 -6.42
CA PRO A 570 -1.11 31.13 -6.33
C PRO A 570 -0.67 30.21 -5.19
N SER A 571 0.26 29.31 -5.48
CA SER A 571 0.80 28.34 -4.53
C SER A 571 2.29 28.13 -4.75
N VAL A 572 2.99 27.69 -3.71
CA VAL A 572 4.41 27.32 -3.82
C VAL A 572 4.52 26.00 -4.55
N TYR A 573 5.02 26.03 -5.78
CA TYR A 573 4.92 24.89 -6.71
C TYR A 573 5.64 23.64 -6.20
N PHE A 574 6.84 23.79 -5.64
CA PHE A 574 7.60 22.64 -5.17
C PHE A 574 7.06 22.05 -3.86
N ASN A 575 6.36 22.84 -3.05
CA ASN A 575 5.60 22.33 -1.89
C ASN A 575 4.36 21.56 -2.34
N ASP A 576 3.70 21.98 -3.43
CA ASP A 576 2.61 21.21 -4.04
C ASP A 576 3.11 19.91 -4.70
N LEU A 577 4.33 19.90 -5.27
CA LEU A 577 4.97 18.67 -5.74
C LEU A 577 5.27 17.72 -4.58
N ALA A 578 5.95 18.19 -3.54
CA ALA A 578 6.38 17.37 -2.41
C ALA A 578 5.20 16.86 -1.58
N ALA A 579 4.24 17.74 -1.27
CA ALA A 579 2.97 17.48 -0.59
C ALA A 579 3.06 16.34 0.47
N PRO A 580 3.88 16.49 1.52
CA PRO A 580 4.07 15.43 2.51
C PRO A 580 2.79 15.16 3.30
N VAL A 581 2.72 13.98 3.92
CA VAL A 581 1.54 13.52 4.67
C VAL A 581 1.88 13.15 6.10
N THR A 582 0.89 13.13 6.97
CA THR A 582 1.09 12.95 8.42
C THR A 582 1.40 11.52 8.86
N THR A 583 1.25 10.52 7.98
CA THR A 583 1.43 9.10 8.35
C THR A 583 2.03 8.26 7.24
N MET A 584 2.83 7.25 7.60
CA MET A 584 3.40 6.27 6.65
C MET A 584 2.31 5.44 5.99
N ARG A 585 1.21 5.17 6.71
CA ARG A 585 0.04 4.48 6.14
C ARG A 585 -0.51 5.21 4.90
N LYS A 586 -0.67 6.53 4.95
CA LYS A 586 -1.13 7.32 3.79
C LYS A 586 -0.17 7.22 2.60
N ILE A 587 1.14 7.17 2.87
CA ILE A 587 2.17 6.99 1.84
C ILE A 587 2.03 5.61 1.18
N ALA A 588 1.89 4.56 1.99
CA ALA A 588 1.74 3.20 1.51
C ALA A 588 0.44 3.02 0.70
N GLU A 589 -0.66 3.64 1.12
CA GLU A 589 -1.93 3.62 0.39
C GLU A 589 -1.87 4.40 -0.93
N ALA A 590 -1.17 5.55 -0.97
CA ALA A 590 -0.94 6.28 -2.21
C ALA A 590 -0.16 5.45 -3.25
N LEU A 591 0.86 4.69 -2.80
CA LEU A 591 1.59 3.74 -3.64
C LEU A 591 0.74 2.53 -4.04
N LEU A 592 -0.08 2.01 -3.12
CA LEU A 592 -1.00 0.91 -3.38
C LEU A 592 -1.97 1.29 -4.52
N ASP A 593 -2.58 2.47 -4.43
CA ASP A 593 -3.59 2.96 -5.37
C ASP A 593 -3.02 3.62 -6.64
N ALA A 594 -1.69 3.64 -6.79
CA ALA A 594 -1.00 4.35 -7.87
C ALA A 594 -1.44 5.82 -8.00
N TRP A 595 -1.78 6.47 -6.88
CA TRP A 595 -2.33 7.82 -6.87
C TRP A 595 -1.34 8.79 -6.21
N PRO A 596 -0.64 9.64 -6.98
CA PRO A 596 0.31 10.60 -6.43
C PRO A 596 -0.38 11.59 -5.48
N ASN A 597 0.34 12.07 -4.47
CA ASN A 597 -0.14 13.17 -3.61
C ASN A 597 0.27 14.56 -4.13
N VAL A 598 0.92 14.62 -5.29
CA VAL A 598 1.28 15.87 -5.99
C VAL A 598 0.03 16.72 -6.23
N GLN A 599 -0.01 17.93 -5.67
CA GLN A 599 -1.18 18.84 -5.63
C GLN A 599 -1.22 19.88 -6.76
N THR A 600 -0.50 19.63 -7.86
CA THR A 600 -0.32 20.62 -8.94
C THR A 600 -1.51 20.70 -9.89
N ARG A 601 -2.51 19.80 -9.83
CA ARG A 601 -3.68 19.85 -10.74
C ARG A 601 -4.49 21.12 -10.45
N CYS A 602 -4.94 21.81 -11.49
CA CYS A 602 -5.71 23.03 -11.35
C CYS A 602 -6.90 22.98 -12.33
N ASP A 603 -8.10 22.72 -11.80
CA ASP A 603 -9.30 22.50 -12.61
C ASP A 603 -10.40 23.51 -12.28
N PHE A 604 -11.24 23.80 -13.27
CA PHE A 604 -12.51 24.48 -13.06
C PHE A 604 -13.55 23.47 -12.58
N ASP A 605 -14.16 23.71 -11.43
CA ASP A 605 -15.28 22.92 -10.93
C ASP A 605 -16.60 23.52 -11.42
N PRO A 606 -17.30 22.87 -12.37
CA PRO A 606 -18.54 23.40 -12.92
C PRO A 606 -19.68 23.42 -11.90
N SER A 607 -19.60 22.63 -10.82
CA SER A 607 -20.64 22.58 -9.79
C SER A 607 -20.60 23.79 -8.87
N THR A 608 -19.40 24.33 -8.59
CA THR A 608 -19.20 25.49 -7.72
C THR A 608 -18.90 26.77 -8.50
N GLY A 609 -18.52 26.66 -9.78
CA GLY A 609 -18.08 27.78 -10.60
C GLY A 609 -16.70 28.33 -10.20
N LEU A 610 -15.93 27.56 -9.42
CA LEU A 610 -14.64 27.96 -8.86
C LEU A 610 -13.51 27.09 -9.39
N TYR A 611 -12.31 27.65 -9.44
CA TYR A 611 -11.09 26.89 -9.67
C TYR A 611 -10.61 26.25 -8.37
N LYS A 612 -10.06 25.04 -8.45
CA LYS A 612 -9.44 24.36 -7.31
C LYS A 612 -8.11 23.72 -7.69
N LEU A 613 -7.15 23.84 -6.78
CA LEU A 613 -5.97 23.00 -6.79
C LEU A 613 -6.29 21.62 -6.22
N GLY A 614 -5.56 20.61 -6.66
CA GLY A 614 -5.71 19.28 -6.12
C GLY A 614 -4.73 18.28 -6.70
N ARG A 615 -4.92 17.03 -6.30
CA ARG A 615 -4.07 15.92 -6.72
C ARG A 615 -4.09 15.72 -8.23
N ILE A 616 -2.93 15.48 -8.82
CA ILE A 616 -2.86 14.95 -10.19
C ILE A 616 -3.54 13.59 -10.28
N ASP A 617 -3.82 13.18 -11.52
CA ASP A 617 -4.52 11.94 -11.77
C ASP A 617 -3.70 10.71 -11.39
N ARG A 618 -4.42 9.61 -11.18
CA ARG A 618 -3.81 8.30 -10.92
C ARG A 618 -2.91 7.90 -12.09
N GLN A 619 -1.80 7.27 -11.75
CA GLN A 619 -0.85 6.78 -12.73
C GLN A 619 -1.46 5.61 -13.51
N SER A 620 -1.30 5.62 -14.83
CA SER A 620 -1.75 4.54 -15.69
C SER A 620 -0.79 3.34 -15.63
N PHE A 621 -1.31 2.14 -15.78
CA PHE A 621 -0.47 0.94 -15.88
C PHE A 621 0.43 1.01 -17.13
N GLY A 622 1.64 0.49 -17.01
CA GLY A 622 2.70 0.64 -18.01
C GLY A 622 3.45 1.97 -17.94
N SER A 623 2.96 2.93 -17.16
CA SER A 623 3.60 4.24 -16.98
C SER A 623 3.75 4.64 -15.51
N ARG A 624 3.38 3.78 -14.55
CA ARG A 624 3.49 4.10 -13.12
C ARG A 624 4.94 4.37 -12.77
N PHE A 625 5.17 5.46 -12.04
CA PHE A 625 6.49 5.79 -11.50
C PHE A 625 6.33 6.57 -10.19
N MET A 626 6.18 5.84 -9.08
CA MET A 626 5.97 6.44 -7.76
C MET A 626 6.98 5.94 -6.73
N LEU A 627 7.42 6.85 -5.85
CA LEU A 627 8.32 6.60 -4.73
C LEU A 627 7.70 7.16 -3.44
N GLY A 628 7.87 6.47 -2.32
CA GLY A 628 7.43 6.96 -1.01
C GLY A 628 8.15 6.26 0.15
N ILE A 629 8.24 6.92 1.29
CA ILE A 629 8.83 6.36 2.51
C ILE A 629 7.77 5.49 3.22
N VAL A 630 7.98 4.18 3.26
CA VAL A 630 7.02 3.20 3.83
C VAL A 630 7.67 2.35 4.92
N SER A 631 6.87 1.86 5.86
CA SER A 631 7.34 0.85 6.81
C SER A 631 7.55 -0.49 6.09
N LEU A 632 8.50 -1.32 6.54
CA LEU A 632 8.69 -2.65 5.97
C LEU A 632 7.45 -3.55 6.19
N GLY A 633 6.70 -3.34 7.27
CA GLY A 633 5.43 -4.00 7.50
C GLY A 633 4.37 -3.63 6.46
N ASP A 634 4.18 -2.33 6.18
CA ASP A 634 3.24 -1.89 5.14
C ASP A 634 3.70 -2.38 3.75
N ALA A 635 5.00 -2.35 3.46
CA ALA A 635 5.54 -2.87 2.21
C ALA A 635 5.21 -4.36 2.02
N ALA A 636 5.37 -5.17 3.07
CA ALA A 636 5.01 -6.58 3.04
C ALA A 636 3.49 -6.79 2.86
N ARG A 637 2.66 -6.14 3.67
CA ARG A 637 1.19 -6.29 3.60
C ARG A 637 0.62 -5.85 2.25
N TYR A 638 1.06 -4.71 1.74
CA TYR A 638 0.56 -4.14 0.49
C TYR A 638 1.36 -4.61 -0.73
N GLY A 639 2.26 -5.59 -0.57
CA GLY A 639 3.06 -6.13 -1.66
C GLY A 639 3.85 -5.06 -2.43
N LEU A 640 4.21 -3.96 -1.77
CA LEU A 640 4.98 -2.86 -2.35
C LEU A 640 6.43 -3.29 -2.49
N ARG A 641 7.10 -2.77 -3.52
CA ARG A 641 8.52 -3.07 -3.73
C ARG A 641 9.38 -2.13 -2.89
N SER A 642 10.48 -2.65 -2.35
CA SER A 642 11.46 -1.90 -1.57
C SER A 642 12.74 -1.69 -2.38
N ALA A 643 13.22 -0.45 -2.46
CA ALA A 643 14.46 -0.15 -3.15
C ALA A 643 15.67 -0.75 -2.41
N ALA A 644 16.67 -1.21 -3.16
CA ALA A 644 17.97 -1.53 -2.60
C ALA A 644 18.78 -0.23 -2.43
N LEU A 645 19.27 0.02 -1.21
CA LEU A 645 19.99 1.24 -0.87
C LEU A 645 21.50 1.02 -0.92
N GLU A 646 22.23 2.01 -1.43
CA GLU A 646 23.69 1.96 -1.49
C GLU A 646 24.31 2.01 -0.10
N THR A 647 25.07 0.98 0.25
CA THR A 647 25.81 0.94 1.53
C THR A 647 27.28 1.26 1.34
N LYS A 648 27.82 1.04 0.13
CA LYS A 648 29.15 1.43 -0.31
C LYS A 648 29.08 1.67 -1.81
N PRO A 649 29.99 2.46 -2.42
CA PRO A 649 30.06 2.63 -3.86
C PRO A 649 29.90 1.31 -4.63
N GLY A 650 28.81 1.18 -5.40
CA GLY A 650 28.48 0.01 -6.20
C GLY A 650 27.84 -1.18 -5.45
N ARG A 651 27.53 -1.04 -4.16
CA ARG A 651 26.94 -2.10 -3.32
C ARG A 651 25.60 -1.70 -2.75
N TYR A 652 24.55 -2.34 -3.23
CA TYR A 652 23.16 -2.08 -2.86
C TYR A 652 22.59 -3.22 -2.03
N VAL A 653 21.91 -2.89 -0.94
CA VAL A 653 21.33 -3.86 -0.01
C VAL A 653 19.82 -3.65 0.04
N ALA A 654 19.04 -4.71 -0.20
CA ALA A 654 17.59 -4.73 -0.06
C ALA A 654 17.19 -5.20 1.36
N PRO A 655 16.03 -4.79 1.89
CA PRO A 655 15.58 -5.18 3.23
C PRO A 655 15.13 -6.64 3.26
N ASN A 656 15.88 -7.50 3.95
CA ASN A 656 15.52 -8.87 4.26
C ASN A 656 16.10 -9.30 5.62
N ASP A 657 15.68 -10.45 6.14
CA ASP A 657 16.13 -10.96 7.45
C ASP A 657 17.65 -10.91 7.64
N ARG A 658 18.43 -11.25 6.60
CA ARG A 658 19.89 -11.26 6.68
C ARG A 658 20.45 -9.84 6.83
N SER A 659 19.94 -8.88 6.07
CA SER A 659 20.43 -7.50 6.08
C SER A 659 19.94 -6.73 7.31
N LEU A 660 18.74 -7.03 7.81
CA LEU A 660 18.23 -6.51 9.09
C LEU A 660 19.04 -7.10 10.26
N GLY A 661 19.27 -8.41 10.26
CA GLY A 661 20.11 -9.06 11.28
C GLY A 661 21.55 -8.53 11.26
N ALA A 662 22.12 -8.25 10.08
CA ALA A 662 23.44 -7.62 9.97
C ALA A 662 23.47 -6.21 10.57
N ALA A 663 22.39 -5.43 10.49
CA ALA A 663 22.29 -4.14 11.16
C ALA A 663 22.18 -4.30 12.67
N VAL A 664 21.32 -5.21 13.16
CA VAL A 664 21.16 -5.49 14.59
C VAL A 664 22.47 -5.95 15.24
N ALA A 665 23.28 -6.75 14.55
CA ALA A 665 24.58 -7.20 15.07
C ALA A 665 25.57 -6.06 15.37
N LEU A 666 25.36 -4.90 14.75
CA LEU A 666 26.15 -3.69 14.95
C LEU A 666 25.58 -2.79 16.05
N GLY A 667 24.34 -3.03 16.49
CA GLY A 667 23.69 -2.27 17.54
C GLY A 667 24.46 -2.30 18.86
N ARG A 668 24.61 -1.15 19.51
CA ARG A 668 25.28 -1.02 20.81
C ARG A 668 24.43 -0.22 21.78
N GLN A 669 24.36 -0.71 23.02
CA GLN A 669 23.68 -0.01 24.11
C GLN A 669 24.72 0.78 24.91
N SER A 670 24.48 2.08 25.09
CA SER A 670 25.41 2.99 25.79
C SER A 670 25.43 2.76 27.30
N ALA A 671 24.28 2.44 27.89
CA ALA A 671 24.11 2.12 29.30
C ALA A 671 22.90 1.21 29.51
N LYS A 672 22.81 0.55 30.67
CA LYS A 672 21.66 -0.31 30.99
C LYS A 672 20.34 0.46 30.83
N TYR A 673 19.36 -0.19 30.20
CA TYR A 673 18.02 0.33 29.89
C TYR A 673 17.93 1.40 28.80
N GLN A 674 19.06 1.84 28.21
CA GLN A 674 19.06 2.72 27.05
C GLN A 674 18.76 1.95 25.75
N PRO A 675 18.34 2.61 24.66
CA PRO A 675 18.16 1.92 23.39
C PRO A 675 19.49 1.45 22.81
N PHE A 676 19.43 0.54 21.83
CA PHE A 676 20.59 0.14 21.04
C PHE A 676 20.73 1.11 19.88
N ALA A 677 21.83 1.87 19.85
CA ALA A 677 22.15 2.73 18.72
C ALA A 677 22.67 1.89 17.55
N ILE A 678 22.09 2.09 16.37
CA ILE A 678 22.57 1.54 15.09
C ILE A 678 23.16 2.69 14.28
N ASP A 679 24.48 2.84 14.37
CA ASP A 679 25.22 3.93 13.71
C ASP A 679 25.32 3.70 12.19
N GLN A 680 24.92 4.70 11.39
CA GLN A 680 24.92 4.62 9.93
C GLN A 680 26.33 4.51 9.33
N ALA A 681 27.35 5.09 9.96
CA ALA A 681 28.74 4.96 9.52
C ALA A 681 29.22 3.50 9.67
N ASP A 682 28.82 2.82 10.75
CA ASP A 682 29.09 1.40 10.94
C ASP A 682 28.33 0.52 9.94
N LEU A 683 27.07 0.84 9.62
CA LEU A 683 26.31 0.17 8.55
C LEU A 683 27.01 0.30 7.19
N ARG A 684 27.42 1.53 6.84
CA ARG A 684 28.20 1.83 5.62
C ARG A 684 29.51 1.05 5.60
N LYS A 685 30.21 0.96 6.74
CA LYS A 685 31.46 0.20 6.87
C LYS A 685 31.25 -1.31 6.71
N ALA A 686 30.16 -1.89 7.21
CA ALA A 686 29.84 -3.30 7.04
C ALA A 686 29.45 -3.64 5.58
N GLY A 687 28.62 -2.78 4.96
CA GLY A 687 28.20 -2.87 3.57
C GLY A 687 27.20 -3.99 3.24
N ASN A 688 26.82 -4.84 4.20
CA ASN A 688 25.80 -5.88 4.03
C ASN A 688 24.56 -5.66 4.91
N ALA A 689 24.61 -4.67 5.79
CA ALA A 689 23.49 -4.27 6.63
C ALA A 689 22.60 -3.29 5.88
N TYR A 690 21.28 -3.38 6.08
CA TYR A 690 20.34 -2.51 5.38
C TYR A 690 20.22 -1.15 6.10
N PRO A 691 20.40 0.00 5.42
CA PRO A 691 20.40 1.31 6.06
C PRO A 691 19.11 1.70 6.77
N GLY A 692 17.96 1.23 6.27
CA GLY A 692 16.65 1.53 6.86
C GLY A 692 16.26 0.61 8.02
N ALA A 693 17.14 -0.27 8.50
CA ALA A 693 16.85 -1.18 9.61
C ALA A 693 16.76 -0.41 10.94
N MET A 694 15.70 -0.66 11.71
CA MET A 694 15.46 0.00 13.00
C MET A 694 14.93 -1.00 14.03
N ILE A 695 15.18 -0.70 15.30
CA ILE A 695 14.59 -1.42 16.44
C ILE A 695 13.50 -0.52 17.01
N VAL A 696 12.31 -1.07 17.22
CA VAL A 696 11.21 -0.39 17.89
C VAL A 696 11.24 -0.77 19.36
N TYR A 697 11.13 0.24 20.22
CA TYR A 697 11.18 0.12 21.66
C TYR A 697 9.85 0.51 22.30
N THR A 698 9.40 -0.30 23.24
CA THR A 698 8.43 0.15 24.24
C THR A 698 9.20 0.89 25.34
N ALA A 699 9.10 2.21 25.33
CA ALA A 699 9.69 3.10 26.33
C ALA A 699 8.68 3.42 27.44
N ALA A 700 9.07 3.21 28.70
CA ALA A 700 8.21 3.52 29.85
C ALA A 700 9.02 3.94 31.08
N ARG A 701 8.36 4.68 31.98
CA ARG A 701 8.97 5.11 33.24
C ARG A 701 9.30 3.91 34.14
N LEU A 702 10.51 3.90 34.69
CA LEU A 702 11.01 2.91 35.65
C LEU A 702 10.63 3.24 37.10
N GLN A 703 10.04 4.41 37.33
CA GLN A 703 9.48 4.83 38.62
C GLN A 703 8.28 5.75 38.37
N ASN A 704 7.43 5.94 39.37
CA ASN A 704 6.27 6.84 39.31
C ASN A 704 5.29 6.53 38.16
N LEU A 705 5.28 5.30 37.63
CA LEU A 705 4.18 4.75 36.85
C LEU A 705 3.23 4.03 37.82
N PRO A 706 1.90 4.21 37.73
CA PRO A 706 0.97 3.44 38.56
C PRO A 706 1.24 1.94 38.41
N GLN A 707 1.30 1.22 39.53
CA GLN A 707 1.72 -0.19 39.53
C GLN A 707 0.90 -1.06 38.55
N GLU A 708 -0.42 -0.85 38.48
CA GLU A 708 -1.28 -1.59 37.56
C GLU A 708 -0.89 -1.37 36.08
N ASP A 709 -0.43 -0.17 35.73
CA ASP A 709 0.03 0.13 34.37
C ASP A 709 1.45 -0.37 34.14
N ALA A 710 2.32 -0.30 35.16
CA ALA A 710 3.64 -0.91 35.12
C ALA A 710 3.55 -2.42 34.86
N ASP A 711 2.66 -3.13 35.56
CA ASP A 711 2.42 -4.56 35.37
C ASP A 711 1.95 -4.86 33.93
N LYS A 712 1.04 -4.05 33.37
CA LYS A 712 0.58 -4.22 31.98
C LYS A 712 1.68 -3.97 30.95
N VAL A 713 2.52 -2.96 31.14
CA VAL A 713 3.64 -2.65 30.24
C VAL A 713 4.68 -3.78 30.32
N ALA A 714 5.01 -4.24 31.52
CA ALA A 714 5.87 -5.37 31.78
C ALA A 714 5.36 -6.67 31.11
N ASP A 715 4.07 -6.97 31.25
CA ASP A 715 3.42 -8.10 30.59
C ASP A 715 3.42 -7.95 29.05
N PHE A 716 3.16 -6.75 28.56
CA PHE A 716 3.21 -6.46 27.12
C PHE A 716 4.57 -6.82 26.55
N ILE A 717 5.65 -6.29 27.13
CA ILE A 717 7.01 -6.54 26.66
C ILE A 717 7.32 -8.03 26.67
N ARG A 718 7.01 -8.76 27.75
CA ARG A 718 7.28 -10.20 27.85
C ARG A 718 6.51 -11.00 26.81
N ILE A 719 5.22 -10.72 26.59
CA ILE A 719 4.41 -11.42 25.60
C ILE A 719 4.85 -11.08 24.17
N ALA A 720 5.06 -9.80 23.87
CA ALA A 720 5.46 -9.31 22.56
C ALA A 720 6.83 -9.85 22.12
N THR A 721 7.76 -10.04 23.07
CA THR A 721 9.11 -10.60 22.81
C THR A 721 9.21 -12.12 22.95
N THR A 722 8.10 -12.80 23.23
CA THR A 722 8.03 -14.28 23.28
C THR A 722 6.99 -14.81 22.31
N GLU A 723 5.73 -14.93 22.73
CA GLU A 723 4.62 -15.42 21.91
C GLU A 723 4.43 -14.57 20.65
N GLY A 724 4.57 -13.24 20.80
CA GLY A 724 4.43 -12.25 19.73
C GLY A 724 5.48 -12.35 18.62
N GLN A 725 6.60 -13.05 18.85
CA GLN A 725 7.69 -13.23 17.88
C GLN A 725 7.50 -14.46 16.99
N ARG A 726 6.43 -15.24 17.20
CA ARG A 726 6.11 -16.37 16.32
C ARG A 726 5.65 -15.85 14.98
N ARG A 727 6.45 -16.05 13.93
CA ARG A 727 6.12 -15.62 12.56
C ARG A 727 4.78 -16.18 12.06
N GLY A 728 4.04 -15.34 11.36
CA GLY A 728 2.86 -15.71 10.57
C GLY A 728 1.82 -14.58 10.51
N SER A 729 0.69 -14.85 9.85
CA SER A 729 -0.40 -13.90 9.59
C SER A 729 -1.57 -13.98 10.59
N GLY A 730 -1.54 -14.97 11.48
CA GLY A 730 -2.55 -15.20 12.50
C GLY A 730 -2.52 -14.15 13.60
N ASN A 731 -3.60 -14.08 14.37
CA ASN A 731 -3.67 -13.18 15.51
C ASN A 731 -2.68 -13.61 16.60
N GLY A 732 -1.89 -12.66 17.10
CA GLY A 732 -0.79 -12.89 18.05
C GLY A 732 0.54 -13.28 17.40
N GLU A 733 0.60 -13.41 16.08
CA GLU A 733 1.83 -13.74 15.35
C GLU A 733 2.57 -12.47 14.88
N LEU A 734 3.86 -12.61 14.56
CA LEU A 734 4.69 -11.58 13.95
C LEU A 734 4.52 -11.60 12.42
N PRO A 735 4.01 -10.52 11.80
CA PRO A 735 3.81 -10.48 10.34
C PRO A 735 5.14 -10.42 9.57
N GLU A 736 5.05 -10.57 8.25
CA GLU A 736 6.17 -10.25 7.35
C GLU A 736 6.56 -8.77 7.44
N GLY A 737 7.80 -8.44 7.05
CA GLY A 737 8.38 -7.11 7.24
C GLY A 737 9.10 -6.89 8.58
N PHE A 738 9.14 -7.92 9.44
CA PHE A 738 9.79 -7.92 10.74
C PHE A 738 10.84 -9.04 10.86
N LEU A 739 11.91 -8.78 11.59
CA LEU A 739 12.88 -9.78 12.05
C LEU A 739 12.56 -10.19 13.50
N PRO A 740 12.36 -11.50 13.79
CA PRO A 740 12.05 -11.98 15.12
C PRO A 740 13.15 -11.68 16.14
N ILE A 741 12.72 -11.25 17.32
CA ILE A 741 13.54 -11.21 18.53
C ILE A 741 13.53 -12.60 19.15
N GLU A 742 14.69 -13.24 19.25
CA GLU A 742 14.84 -14.62 19.72
C GLU A 742 15.81 -14.68 20.89
N LYS A 743 15.63 -15.68 21.78
CA LYS A 743 16.52 -15.94 22.93
C LYS A 743 17.96 -16.31 22.56
N LYS A 744 18.22 -16.52 21.26
CA LYS A 744 19.49 -17.00 20.71
C LYS A 744 19.71 -16.35 19.35
N GLY A 745 20.95 -16.34 18.89
CA GLY A 745 21.30 -15.77 17.60
C GLY A 745 21.47 -14.26 17.66
N VAL A 746 21.25 -13.59 16.53
CA VAL A 746 21.65 -12.18 16.35
C VAL A 746 20.79 -11.19 17.14
N THR A 747 19.57 -11.57 17.54
CA THR A 747 18.66 -10.75 18.33
C THR A 747 18.63 -11.12 19.82
N ALA A 748 19.54 -12.00 20.29
CA ALA A 748 19.57 -12.46 21.68
C ALA A 748 19.77 -11.31 22.70
N GLU A 749 20.68 -10.38 22.41
CA GLU A 749 20.91 -9.22 23.28
C GLU A 749 19.68 -8.31 23.38
N LEU A 750 18.89 -8.22 22.30
CA LEU A 750 17.62 -7.48 22.31
C LEU A 750 16.59 -8.18 23.20
N TYR A 751 16.49 -9.51 23.11
CA TYR A 751 15.61 -10.29 23.98
C TYR A 751 15.96 -10.09 25.45
N ASP A 752 17.24 -10.26 25.80
CA ASP A 752 17.72 -10.15 27.18
C ASP A 752 17.48 -8.72 27.73
N SER A 753 17.82 -7.69 26.95
CA SER A 753 17.55 -6.29 27.33
C SER A 753 16.05 -6.02 27.50
N ALA A 754 15.19 -6.62 26.68
CA ALA A 754 13.75 -6.44 26.81
C ALA A 754 13.22 -7.05 28.11
N GLN A 755 13.70 -8.24 28.50
CA GLN A 755 13.31 -8.84 29.78
C GLN A 755 13.81 -7.99 30.97
N ASP A 756 15.07 -7.53 30.92
CA ASP A 756 15.67 -6.70 31.96
C ASP A 756 14.91 -5.38 32.17
N VAL A 757 14.51 -4.72 31.07
CA VAL A 757 13.70 -3.49 31.14
C VAL A 757 12.30 -3.79 31.68
N ALA A 758 11.69 -4.90 31.27
CA ALA A 758 10.37 -5.29 31.74
C ALA A 758 10.36 -5.59 33.26
N ASP A 759 11.41 -6.24 33.79
CA ASP A 759 11.61 -6.46 35.21
C ASP A 759 11.79 -5.13 35.97
N ALA A 760 12.52 -4.17 35.39
CA ALA A 760 12.72 -2.86 35.99
C ALA A 760 11.44 -2.00 35.99
N ILE A 761 10.65 -2.05 34.91
CA ILE A 761 9.34 -1.40 34.83
C ILE A 761 8.41 -1.99 35.89
N GLU A 762 8.32 -3.30 36.00
CA GLU A 762 7.46 -3.95 37.01
C GLU A 762 7.86 -3.59 38.45
N ALA A 763 9.16 -3.49 38.72
CA ALA A 763 9.67 -3.20 40.05
C ALA A 763 9.38 -1.78 40.55
N GLN A 764 9.21 -0.80 39.64
CA GLN A 764 9.00 0.63 39.93
C GLN A 764 9.96 1.19 41.00
N GLN A 765 11.26 0.90 40.85
CA GLN A 765 12.32 1.29 41.79
C GLN A 765 13.37 2.15 41.09
N GLU A 766 13.97 3.08 41.85
CA GLU A 766 15.10 3.88 41.37
C GLU A 766 16.21 2.94 40.85
N PRO A 767 16.57 3.03 39.56
CA PRO A 767 17.66 2.24 39.01
C PRO A 767 18.93 2.56 39.78
N LYS A 768 19.62 1.54 40.30
CA LYS A 768 20.92 1.74 40.94
C LYS A 768 21.85 2.43 39.94
N SER A 769 22.27 3.66 40.26
CA SER A 769 23.28 4.36 39.48
C SER A 769 24.54 3.50 39.42
N HIS A 770 25.01 3.19 38.22
CA HIS A 770 26.33 2.60 38.09
C HIS A 770 27.37 3.64 38.53
N PRO A 771 28.42 3.23 39.28
CA PRO A 771 29.51 4.14 39.59
C PRO A 771 30.17 4.54 38.27
N THR A 772 30.14 5.82 37.94
CA THR A 772 31.13 6.41 37.04
C THR A 772 32.50 6.16 37.65
N ASP A 773 33.38 5.45 36.95
CA ASP A 773 34.80 5.33 37.29
C ASP A 773 35.43 6.74 37.31
N GLY A 774 35.38 7.38 38.47
CA GLY A 774 36.18 8.55 38.78
C GLY A 774 37.62 8.12 39.10
N PRO A 775 38.65 8.90 38.73
CA PRO A 775 40.02 8.58 39.08
C PRO A 775 40.17 8.57 40.61
N SER A 776 40.90 7.58 41.11
CA SER A 776 41.20 7.40 42.53
C SER A 776 42.02 8.59 43.05
N ASP A 777 41.50 9.30 44.05
CA ASP A 777 42.28 10.23 44.86
C ASP A 777 43.24 9.44 45.76
N ASP A 778 44.54 9.69 45.58
CA ASP A 778 45.58 9.26 46.51
C ASP A 778 45.71 10.28 47.64
N THR A 779 45.56 9.79 48.85
CA THR A 779 45.59 10.55 50.11
C THR A 779 47.02 10.95 50.50
N GLY A 780 47.25 12.26 50.69
CA GLY A 780 48.45 12.78 51.35
C GLY A 780 48.09 13.81 52.42
N SER A 781 48.24 13.44 53.69
CA SER A 781 48.01 14.26 54.88
C SER A 781 49.00 15.43 55.02
N GLY A 782 48.54 16.54 55.61
CA GLY A 782 49.39 17.61 56.14
C GLY A 782 48.61 18.65 56.95
N ASP A 783 48.97 18.78 58.22
CA ASP A 783 48.33 19.56 59.30
C ASP A 783 48.29 21.10 59.13
N GLY A 784 47.21 21.69 59.67
CA GLY A 784 47.27 22.83 60.61
C GLY A 784 47.24 24.28 60.08
N VAL A 785 46.17 25.03 60.42
CA VAL A 785 46.14 26.13 61.41
C VAL A 785 44.84 26.95 61.24
N ASP A 786 44.25 27.29 62.39
CA ASP A 786 42.96 27.93 62.66
C ASP A 786 42.99 29.46 62.52
N SER A 787 41.95 30.08 61.91
CA SER A 787 41.32 31.36 62.32
C SER A 787 40.18 31.82 61.37
N PRO A 788 39.16 32.55 61.88
CA PRO A 788 37.85 32.71 61.21
C PRO A 788 37.70 34.04 60.43
N VAL A 789 36.94 34.02 59.32
CA VAL A 789 36.53 35.25 58.60
C VAL A 789 35.06 35.16 58.15
N THR A 790 34.29 36.15 58.60
CA THR A 790 32.92 36.55 58.22
C THR A 790 32.78 36.92 56.73
N PRO A 791 31.61 36.70 56.08
CA PRO A 791 31.37 37.18 54.72
C PRO A 791 31.11 38.70 54.68
N ILE A 792 31.78 39.37 53.74
CA ILE A 792 31.61 40.79 53.38
C ILE A 792 31.06 40.83 51.95
N ASP A 793 29.90 41.47 51.75
CA ASP A 793 29.38 41.91 50.44
C ASP A 793 30.17 43.10 49.90
N PRO A 794 30.34 43.21 48.57
CA PRO A 794 30.39 44.53 47.93
C PRO A 794 29.80 44.53 46.49
N PRO A 795 29.73 45.67 45.79
CA PRO A 795 28.86 46.83 46.05
C PRO A 795 28.01 47.20 44.81
N ALA A 796 26.96 48.01 45.03
CA ALA A 796 26.13 48.60 43.99
C ALA A 796 26.76 49.89 43.41
N ASP A 797 26.54 50.14 42.12
CA ASP A 797 26.78 51.42 41.40
C ASP A 797 26.14 51.38 39.99
N PRO A 798 25.91 52.49 39.27
CA PRO A 798 24.81 53.45 39.47
C PRO A 798 23.94 53.66 38.20
N GLU A 799 22.78 54.30 38.35
CA GLU A 799 21.90 54.77 37.25
C GLU A 799 22.56 55.82 36.34
N PRO A 800 22.17 55.84 35.05
CA PRO A 800 21.99 57.11 34.35
C PRO A 800 20.61 57.27 33.66
N SER A 801 20.32 58.54 33.42
CA SER A 801 19.06 59.22 33.13
C SER A 801 18.40 58.98 31.76
N THR A 802 17.11 59.31 31.74
CA THR A 802 16.11 59.30 30.66
C THR A 802 16.38 60.25 29.49
N GLY A 803 16.09 59.77 28.26
CA GLY A 803 15.91 60.55 27.03
C GLY A 803 15.25 59.68 25.95
N GLN A 804 14.06 60.08 25.48
CA GLN A 804 13.13 59.34 24.63
C GLN A 804 13.60 59.16 23.17
N ASP A 805 13.30 57.98 22.59
CA ASP A 805 12.65 57.79 21.27
C ASP A 805 12.08 56.35 21.15
N PRO A 806 11.15 56.06 20.23
CA PRO A 806 9.86 55.44 20.57
C PRO A 806 9.91 53.91 20.76
N SER A 807 9.23 53.49 21.83
CA SER A 807 8.92 52.09 22.14
C SER A 807 7.88 51.54 21.15
N ALA A 808 8.26 50.52 20.38
CA ALA A 808 7.31 49.56 19.84
C ALA A 808 6.96 48.60 20.97
N THR A 809 5.70 48.62 21.39
CA THR A 809 5.12 47.77 22.43
C THR A 809 5.47 46.30 22.18
N PRO A 810 6.02 45.56 23.15
CA PRO A 810 6.02 44.10 23.09
C PRO A 810 4.55 43.66 23.16
N SER A 811 4.04 43.07 22.08
CA SER A 811 2.74 42.40 22.11
C SER A 811 2.83 41.25 23.12
N VAL A 812 2.11 41.41 24.22
CA VAL A 812 1.75 40.36 25.17
C VAL A 812 1.27 39.14 24.36
N PRO A 813 1.83 37.93 24.56
CA PRO A 813 1.25 36.73 23.99
C PRO A 813 -0.19 36.64 24.51
N PRO A 814 -1.20 36.48 23.64
CA PRO A 814 -2.57 36.34 24.12
C PRO A 814 -2.60 35.16 25.11
N ALA A 815 -3.16 35.43 26.29
CA ALA A 815 -3.47 34.39 27.26
C ALA A 815 -4.23 33.26 26.54
N ALA A 816 -3.81 32.02 26.77
CA ALA A 816 -4.48 30.85 26.22
C ALA A 816 -5.95 30.91 26.59
N THR A 817 -6.80 31.24 25.62
CA THR A 817 -8.23 31.03 25.74
C THR A 817 -8.45 29.53 25.90
N PRO A 818 -9.09 29.07 26.99
CA PRO A 818 -9.46 27.68 27.10
C PRO A 818 -10.35 27.36 25.90
N MET A 819 -9.90 26.41 25.07
CA MET A 819 -10.79 25.86 24.05
C MET A 819 -11.97 25.24 24.80
N PRO A 820 -13.22 25.64 24.51
CA PRO A 820 -14.36 24.88 24.99
C PRO A 820 -14.21 23.45 24.47
N ALA A 821 -14.54 22.46 25.31
CA ALA A 821 -14.68 21.08 24.87
C ALA A 821 -15.52 21.06 23.59
N THR A 822 -15.03 20.41 22.54
CA THR A 822 -15.82 20.11 21.35
C THR A 822 -17.02 19.30 21.81
N GLU A 823 -18.17 19.96 21.95
CA GLU A 823 -19.44 19.25 22.06
C GLU A 823 -19.63 18.43 20.79
N PRO A 824 -20.12 17.17 20.91
CA PRO A 824 -20.54 16.42 19.74
C PRO A 824 -21.57 17.27 19.00
N VAL A 825 -21.42 17.41 17.68
CA VAL A 825 -22.43 18.06 16.84
C VAL A 825 -23.66 17.14 16.80
N GLY A 826 -24.46 17.20 17.86
CA GLY A 826 -25.78 16.63 17.93
C GLY A 826 -26.77 17.69 17.46
N SER A 827 -27.40 17.48 16.30
CA SER A 827 -28.56 18.26 15.92
C SER A 827 -29.66 18.03 16.97
N THR A 828 -30.03 19.06 17.73
CA THR A 828 -31.14 19.02 18.69
C THR A 828 -32.46 18.68 18.00
N LEU A 829 -32.57 19.01 16.70
CA LEU A 829 -33.67 18.59 15.86
C LEU A 829 -33.67 17.06 15.65
N ALA A 830 -32.51 16.46 15.37
CA ALA A 830 -32.38 15.01 15.17
C ALA A 830 -32.50 14.21 16.48
N GLY A 831 -31.96 14.73 17.59
CA GLY A 831 -32.03 14.11 18.92
C GLY A 831 -33.46 14.05 19.49
N GLY A 832 -34.33 14.99 19.11
CA GLY A 832 -35.74 14.99 19.47
C GLY A 832 -36.65 14.25 18.47
N LEU A 833 -36.35 14.31 17.17
CA LEU A 833 -37.19 13.68 16.15
C LEU A 833 -37.13 12.16 16.19
N LEU A 834 -35.95 11.57 16.40
CA LEU A 834 -35.76 10.12 16.31
C LEU A 834 -36.54 9.35 17.39
N PRO A 835 -36.49 9.73 18.68
CA PRO A 835 -37.32 9.11 19.70
C PRO A 835 -38.81 9.34 19.44
N MET A 836 -39.20 10.51 18.93
CA MET A 836 -40.60 10.84 18.63
C MET A 836 -41.13 10.01 17.44
N LEU A 837 -40.32 9.80 16.40
CA LEU A 837 -40.66 8.94 15.26
C LEU A 837 -40.75 7.47 15.67
N ILE A 838 -39.86 7.00 16.55
CA ILE A 838 -39.96 5.65 17.13
C ILE A 838 -41.23 5.52 17.99
N LEU A 839 -41.56 6.54 18.80
CA LEU A 839 -42.78 6.55 19.61
C LEU A 839 -44.05 6.57 18.73
N LEU A 840 -44.07 7.38 17.66
CA LEU A 840 -45.17 7.44 16.70
C LEU A 840 -45.30 6.13 15.90
N GLY A 841 -44.18 5.50 15.54
CA GLY A 841 -44.16 4.18 14.92
C GLY A 841 -44.69 3.08 15.85
N ALA A 842 -44.32 3.13 17.14
CA ALA A 842 -44.82 2.21 18.15
C ALA A 842 -46.33 2.42 18.41
N ILE A 843 -46.79 3.66 18.49
CA ILE A 843 -48.23 3.99 18.59
C ILE A 843 -48.98 3.51 17.34
N GLY A 844 -48.42 3.71 16.15
CA GLY A 844 -48.97 3.21 14.89
C GLY A 844 -49.11 1.69 14.87
N CYS A 845 -48.11 0.96 15.39
CA CYS A 845 -48.18 -0.49 15.53
C CYS A 845 -49.26 -0.92 16.53
N VAL A 846 -49.38 -0.25 17.68
CA VAL A 846 -50.44 -0.54 18.67
C VAL A 846 -51.83 -0.27 18.10
N VAL A 847 -52.03 0.84 17.40
CA VAL A 847 -53.30 1.21 16.76
C VAL A 847 -53.66 0.23 15.65
N ALA A 848 -52.71 -0.16 14.79
CA ALA A 848 -52.93 -1.16 13.74
C ALA A 848 -53.29 -2.54 14.31
N THR A 849 -52.67 -2.93 15.44
CA THR A 849 -52.96 -4.19 16.12
C THR A 849 -54.33 -4.15 16.80
N ALA A 850 -54.71 -3.03 17.42
CA ALA A 850 -56.03 -2.82 18.01
C ALA A 850 -57.15 -2.80 16.95
N LEU A 851 -56.92 -2.18 15.79
CA LEU A 851 -57.85 -2.21 14.65
C LEU A 851 -58.03 -3.63 14.10
N ARG A 852 -56.94 -4.40 13.96
CA ARG A 852 -57.00 -5.82 13.52
C ARG A 852 -57.73 -6.72 14.52
N LEU A 853 -57.69 -6.41 15.81
CA LEU A 853 -58.39 -7.17 16.86
C LEU A 853 -59.86 -6.76 17.04
N THR A 854 -60.26 -5.55 16.64
CA THR A 854 -61.64 -5.04 16.79
C THR A 854 -62.50 -5.26 15.54
N LEU A 855 -61.90 -5.34 14.35
CA LEU A 855 -62.58 -5.64 13.09
C LEU A 855 -63.35 -6.99 13.05
N PRO A 856 -62.91 -8.08 13.73
CA PRO A 856 -63.69 -9.32 13.80
C PRO A 856 -64.91 -9.25 14.73
N VAL A 857 -64.95 -8.30 15.67
CA VAL A 857 -66.04 -8.16 16.66
C VAL A 857 -67.22 -7.35 16.09
N LEU A 858 -66.95 -6.40 15.18
CA LEU A 858 -67.99 -5.59 14.51
C LEU A 858 -68.69 -6.32 13.35
N ARG A 859 -68.06 -7.37 12.78
CA ARG A 859 -68.67 -8.18 11.71
C ARG A 859 -69.67 -9.25 12.19
N ARG A 860 -69.91 -9.36 13.51
CA ARG A 860 -70.88 -10.30 14.11
C ARG A 860 -72.15 -9.64 14.66
N ARG A 861 -72.38 -8.35 14.37
CA ARG A 861 -73.60 -7.61 14.78
C ARG A 861 -74.23 -6.74 13.67
N GLY A 862 -73.94 -7.04 12.41
CA GLY A 862 -74.65 -6.49 11.25
C GLY A 862 -75.31 -7.60 10.46
#